data_AF-A0A3S4LSL0-F1
#
_entry.id   AF-A0A3S4LSL0-F1
#
_cell.length_a   1.000
_cell.length_b   1.000
_cell.length_c   1.000
_cell.angle_alpha   90.00
_cell.angle_beta   90.00
_cell.angle_gamma   90.00
#
_symmetry.space_group_name_H-M   'P 1'
#
loop_
_entity.id
_entity.type
_entity.pdbx_description
1 polymer ?
#
loop_
_entity_poly.entity_id
_entity_poly.type
_entity_poly.pdbx_seq_one_letter_code
_entity_poly.pdbx_strand_id
1 'polypeptide(L)'
;MGKRLFDQRNRFGIRKLSVGVCSVVVATCFLGVTTSYAEEQAERSETREERVDTSDVEHQGEEETAVKEHQEESEHSSPVTSEKESRAVSQGTEATQPATSLDEEPEIADYGPLPSKAQMQYHREELAAFIHFGMNTYYDREWGDGQEDPYYFYPEHLDTDQWIKTLKDAGFKRTIMVVKHHDGFLLYPSKYTDHTIAKSGWKEGKGDILAEVSASASKYDMDMGVYLSPWDAHSPLYHVDTEDQYNEYYLNQLKEILEDPKYGNKGKFVEVWMDGARGDGAQKVTYTFDKWFDAIRKAQGDIAIFSAEPTNVRWIGNEKGIAGDPVWHKVNPDKIRNNPSNSYLNHGDPEGKQYSVGEADVSIRSGWFYHDNQEPKSLRELMDIYFKSVGRGTPLLLNIPPNQDGKFADADVARLKEFRQTLDQLYSVDYAAGALVEADSTRRNSHYSASHLTDGDEKTSWAPADDAKTGSFVLDLGKEQHFDVVELKETIEKGQRISGFTIDVAVNGQWVPFGAGSTVGYRRLIKGQPVDSRYLRVSITDAQATPILNGVSVYKTPSSIEETDGYPLGLAYHSDRTADRANSQWNEEGEGVRGTSMWTKEKGASATYQFEGTKAYVVATVDPGHGEMDVYVDGQKLATVNTQSPTRKRSQKVYETPDLKAGAHTLTLVNSKGDAIATEGIYALNNQEKGLFEFAQPTLAVKKGDPAQVVVKRKGGSKGSASLKLITEPGTGVHGKVYKDTNVTLEFADGETEKTVQVPTLDFAGKATDVYDFKVKLLHPDQGSLVGFIPELTVQVMNEDLLPENRKEVDDQNPKLYYSQGWHHETDNQNFSNGTESWSSFNQVTDEEGKKHIDVTITFKGTGVEVRGVVDPSHGLYSVTLDGKEIAFEEGRGHDYEIEGDHYFSGYGDQRKLDQSLVNLQGLAKGYHQLRLHLDPALNDPQSSRAIQVDRFVLSGKDSQLLSQEELQQIIKEGVEKIKATSLDRLKAALKPTIQHQLTELTQLLNQERPDLVVAANQVEALKTILEDAHNYEPLTQTRPDEGVRDLILEKPELLIEAEEIPFESQTRENKDLAKGESRILQAGKVGRRLKLIEVRQEEGKEIRTEVDAFVEVEAQDQITEVGTGVVEENPIIPDVPLPTSPSEDSQETKPLLPLEDKKESGISRMLTPTALNATPLSPVSTSEAVNPDAVQSKEKLPQTGSEKASFLAWIGLLGLGFLGGRVKYARRKS
;
A
#
# COMPACT_ATOMS: atom_id res chain seq x y z
N MET A 1 25.82 52.83 -27.95
CA MET A 1 26.30 53.76 -29.00
C MET A 1 26.81 52.92 -30.16
N GLY A 2 26.22 52.97 -31.37
CA GLY A 2 26.68 52.17 -32.52
C GLY A 2 25.58 51.42 -33.30
N LYS A 3 25.55 51.63 -34.62
CA LYS A 3 24.66 51.12 -35.69
C LYS A 3 24.65 49.56 -35.77
N ARG A 4 23.52 48.85 -36.00
CA ARG A 4 22.59 48.72 -37.16
C ARG A 4 23.10 47.90 -38.38
N LEU A 5 22.44 46.74 -38.61
CA LEU A 5 22.04 46.11 -39.92
C LEU A 5 23.16 45.60 -40.87
N PHE A 6 22.98 44.66 -41.84
CA PHE A 6 21.88 43.84 -42.41
C PHE A 6 22.43 42.38 -42.63
N ASP A 7 21.69 41.25 -42.48
CA ASP A 7 20.85 40.50 -43.48
C ASP A 7 21.69 39.88 -44.65
N GLN A 8 21.53 38.62 -45.15
CA GLN A 8 20.30 37.90 -45.51
C GLN A 8 20.29 36.35 -45.37
N ARG A 9 19.17 35.85 -44.82
CA ARG A 9 18.28 34.74 -45.28
C ARG A 9 18.87 33.43 -45.85
N ASN A 10 18.58 32.30 -45.19
CA ASN A 10 17.47 31.39 -45.59
C ASN A 10 17.14 30.33 -44.51
N ARG A 11 15.94 29.71 -44.60
CA ARG A 11 15.43 28.61 -43.75
C ARG A 11 15.74 27.25 -44.45
N PHE A 12 15.75 26.07 -43.83
CA PHE A 12 14.83 25.47 -42.84
C PHE A 12 15.48 24.31 -42.06
N GLY A 13 14.83 23.88 -40.96
CA GLY A 13 14.78 22.45 -40.58
C GLY A 13 15.52 22.04 -39.30
N ILE A 14 14.78 21.80 -38.22
CA ILE A 14 15.23 21.05 -37.05
C ILE A 14 14.13 20.07 -36.64
N ARG A 15 14.44 18.78 -36.58
CA ARG A 15 13.76 17.84 -35.66
C ARG A 15 14.55 17.87 -34.36
N LYS A 16 13.88 17.98 -33.21
CA LYS A 16 14.48 17.74 -31.90
C LYS A 16 13.84 16.50 -31.28
N LEU A 17 14.70 15.64 -30.76
CA LEU A 17 14.40 14.55 -29.85
C LEU A 17 15.51 14.66 -28.79
N SER A 18 15.16 14.99 -27.55
CA SER A 18 16.14 15.23 -26.48
C SER A 18 15.48 15.07 -25.11
N VAL A 19 16.15 14.30 -24.24
CA VAL A 19 15.69 13.89 -22.91
C VAL A 19 16.16 14.86 -21.83
N GLY A 20 15.30 15.12 -20.83
CA GLY A 20 15.67 15.16 -19.41
C GLY A 20 16.40 16.36 -18.79
N VAL A 21 16.27 16.37 -17.45
CA VAL A 21 17.16 16.96 -16.42
C VAL A 21 17.15 18.49 -16.21
N CYS A 22 17.17 18.89 -14.94
CA CYS A 22 17.32 20.25 -14.45
C CYS A 22 18.65 20.42 -13.70
N SER A 23 19.25 21.62 -13.71
CA SER A 23 20.06 22.14 -12.58
C SER A 23 20.41 23.64 -12.69
N VAL A 24 20.96 24.19 -11.60
CA VAL A 24 20.98 25.62 -11.21
C VAL A 24 22.32 26.32 -11.51
N VAL A 25 22.33 27.66 -11.59
CA VAL A 25 23.52 28.54 -11.52
C VAL A 25 23.27 29.69 -10.52
N VAL A 26 24.32 30.31 -9.97
CA VAL A 26 24.38 30.88 -8.60
C VAL A 26 24.73 32.39 -8.52
N ALA A 27 24.04 33.12 -7.59
CA ALA A 27 24.39 34.36 -6.83
C ALA A 27 24.96 35.63 -7.58
N THR A 28 25.03 36.86 -7.04
CA THR A 28 25.18 37.40 -5.64
C THR A 28 24.63 38.84 -5.44
N CYS A 29 24.67 39.36 -4.18
CA CYS A 29 24.73 40.78 -3.72
C CYS A 29 23.51 41.51 -3.10
N PHE A 30 23.26 41.23 -1.81
CA PHE A 30 23.07 42.15 -0.64
C PHE A 30 22.36 43.52 -0.71
N LEU A 31 21.29 43.67 0.11
CA LEU A 31 21.04 44.60 1.25
C LEU A 31 19.55 44.39 1.69
N GLY A 32 19.16 44.15 2.95
CA GLY A 32 19.17 45.04 4.14
C GLY A 32 17.84 45.85 4.22
N VAL A 33 17.05 45.96 5.30
CA VAL A 33 17.19 45.65 6.75
C VAL A 33 15.80 45.29 7.37
N THR A 34 15.74 44.93 8.66
CA THR A 34 14.62 44.36 9.46
C THR A 34 13.68 45.38 10.16
N THR A 35 12.71 44.86 10.95
CA THR A 35 12.06 45.49 12.16
C THR A 35 11.15 46.71 11.95
N SER A 36 10.16 47.06 12.79
CA SER A 36 9.41 46.39 13.89
C SER A 36 8.21 47.28 14.29
N TYR A 37 7.14 46.75 14.92
CA TYR A 37 6.07 47.57 15.52
C TYR A 37 6.46 48.15 16.89
N ALA A 38 6.11 49.41 17.14
CA ALA A 38 6.05 50.05 18.47
C ALA A 38 5.21 51.34 18.41
N GLU A 39 4.57 51.69 19.54
CA GLU A 39 3.93 53.00 19.81
C GLU A 39 5.03 54.04 20.20
N GLU A 40 4.81 55.34 20.46
CA GLU A 40 3.63 56.17 20.79
C GLU A 40 3.95 57.69 20.57
N GLN A 41 3.00 58.59 20.83
CA GLN A 41 3.14 60.05 21.14
C GLN A 41 3.55 61.09 20.07
N ALA A 42 2.50 61.72 19.50
CA ALA A 42 2.09 63.13 19.71
C ALA A 42 3.05 64.35 19.58
N GLU A 43 2.59 65.32 18.77
CA GLU A 43 2.73 66.80 18.84
C GLU A 43 4.10 67.50 18.97
N ARG A 44 4.44 68.38 18.00
CA ARG A 44 4.25 69.86 18.13
C ARG A 44 4.67 70.72 16.92
N SER A 45 4.08 71.93 16.85
CA SER A 45 4.51 73.16 16.11
C SER A 45 4.58 73.10 14.56
N GLU A 46 3.88 73.95 13.79
CA GLU A 46 3.99 75.43 13.65
C GLU A 46 5.32 75.89 13.02
N THR A 47 5.41 76.74 11.98
CA THR A 47 4.47 77.41 11.03
C THR A 47 5.20 77.54 9.65
N ARG A 48 4.77 78.18 8.54
CA ARG A 48 4.24 79.55 8.35
C ARG A 48 4.01 79.91 6.86
N GLU A 49 3.00 80.77 6.57
CA GLU A 49 2.82 81.64 5.37
C GLU A 49 2.64 80.99 3.96
N GLU A 50 1.87 81.55 3.00
CA GLU A 50 1.02 82.77 2.86
C GLU A 50 -0.40 82.35 2.32
N ARG A 51 -1.56 82.96 2.70
CA ARG A 51 -2.19 84.24 2.25
C ARG A 51 -2.74 84.14 0.79
N VAL A 52 -3.90 84.66 0.34
CA VAL A 52 -4.75 85.83 0.67
C VAL A 52 -6.23 85.56 0.22
N ASP A 53 -7.26 86.10 0.93
CA ASP A 53 -8.67 86.47 0.55
C ASP A 53 -9.60 85.56 -0.31
N THR A 54 -10.96 85.64 -0.30
CA THR A 54 -12.01 86.04 0.69
C THR A 54 -13.38 85.43 0.28
N SER A 55 -14.41 85.58 1.13
CA SER A 55 -15.84 85.30 0.89
C SER A 55 -16.54 86.17 -0.18
N ASP A 56 -17.75 85.76 -0.58
CA ASP A 56 -18.99 86.57 -0.79
C ASP A 56 -20.11 85.66 -1.36
N VAL A 57 -21.44 85.81 -1.14
CA VAL A 57 -22.24 86.73 -0.29
C VAL A 57 -23.63 86.09 0.04
N GLU A 58 -24.40 86.65 0.98
CA GLU A 58 -25.73 86.17 1.42
C GLU A 58 -26.95 86.71 0.61
N HIS A 59 -28.08 85.98 0.62
CA HIS A 59 -29.50 86.40 0.76
C HIS A 59 -30.41 85.18 0.42
N GLN A 60 -31.56 84.84 1.04
CA GLN A 60 -32.70 85.54 1.69
C GLN A 60 -33.82 86.03 0.74
N GLY A 61 -35.08 85.84 1.18
CA GLY A 61 -36.35 86.01 0.44
C GLY A 61 -37.07 84.65 0.29
N GLU A 62 -38.21 84.33 0.94
CA GLU A 62 -39.57 84.92 0.88
C GLU A 62 -40.29 84.72 -0.48
N GLU A 63 -41.58 84.38 -0.58
CA GLU A 63 -42.54 83.64 0.28
C GLU A 63 -43.78 83.25 -0.60
N GLU A 64 -44.84 82.68 0.01
CA GLU A 64 -46.25 82.69 -0.42
C GLU A 64 -46.79 81.90 -1.66
N THR A 65 -47.77 81.03 -1.35
CA THR A 65 -49.07 80.80 -2.07
C THR A 65 -49.15 79.95 -3.35
N ALA A 66 -50.21 79.14 -3.59
CA ALA A 66 -51.33 78.65 -2.74
C ALA A 66 -52.17 77.57 -3.48
N VAL A 67 -53.31 77.15 -2.87
CA VAL A 67 -54.48 76.44 -3.46
C VAL A 67 -54.31 74.91 -3.60
N LYS A 68 -55.11 74.00 -2.98
CA LYS A 68 -56.36 74.12 -2.17
C LYS A 68 -56.63 72.85 -1.31
N GLU A 69 -57.38 72.99 -0.19
CA GLU A 69 -58.48 72.15 0.39
C GLU A 69 -58.39 70.59 0.35
N HIS A 70 -58.84 69.76 1.32
CA HIS A 70 -59.57 69.82 2.62
C HIS A 70 -59.56 68.38 3.25
N GLN A 71 -60.04 67.96 4.45
CA GLN A 71 -60.78 68.53 5.60
C GLN A 71 -60.68 67.63 6.89
N GLU A 72 -61.20 68.10 8.04
CA GLU A 72 -62.03 67.44 9.12
C GLU A 72 -62.17 65.88 9.25
N GLU A 73 -62.40 65.24 10.42
CA GLU A 73 -62.44 65.67 11.85
C GLU A 73 -62.44 64.49 12.89
N SER A 74 -62.08 64.82 14.14
CA SER A 74 -62.66 64.34 15.43
C SER A 74 -62.35 62.94 16.06
N GLU A 75 -61.80 63.04 17.30
CA GLU A 75 -62.25 62.43 18.58
C GLU A 75 -62.29 60.91 18.95
N HIS A 76 -61.66 60.65 20.11
CA HIS A 76 -62.14 59.93 21.32
C HIS A 76 -61.62 58.52 21.73
N SER A 77 -60.82 58.53 22.81
CA SER A 77 -60.71 57.58 23.95
C SER A 77 -59.81 56.31 23.92
N SER A 78 -58.98 56.21 24.96
CA SER A 78 -58.34 54.99 25.53
C SER A 78 -59.33 54.26 26.48
N PRO A 79 -59.08 53.06 27.09
CA PRO A 79 -57.90 52.76 27.97
C PRO A 79 -57.40 51.26 27.97
N VAL A 80 -56.10 50.97 28.24
CA VAL A 80 -55.47 50.51 29.52
C VAL A 80 -55.48 48.99 29.86
N THR A 81 -54.28 48.40 29.83
CA THR A 81 -53.68 47.26 30.60
C THR A 81 -54.31 45.86 30.77
N SER A 82 -53.47 44.84 30.48
CA SER A 82 -53.24 43.56 31.23
C SER A 82 -54.39 42.60 31.59
N GLU A 83 -54.30 41.33 31.16
CA GLU A 83 -53.76 40.22 31.99
C GLU A 83 -53.59 38.87 31.23
N LYS A 84 -52.72 38.02 31.80
CA LYS A 84 -52.58 36.53 31.76
C LYS A 84 -53.24 35.63 30.68
N GLU A 85 -52.35 34.78 30.14
CA GLU A 85 -52.43 33.30 30.02
C GLU A 85 -53.47 32.57 29.14
N SER A 86 -52.91 31.64 28.35
CA SER A 86 -53.41 30.30 27.99
C SER A 86 -54.09 30.06 26.61
N ARG A 87 -53.93 28.81 26.15
CA ARG A 87 -54.14 28.26 24.80
C ARG A 87 -55.60 28.31 24.32
N ALA A 88 -55.80 28.67 23.05
CA ALA A 88 -56.85 28.14 22.18
C ALA A 88 -56.39 28.18 20.69
N VAL A 89 -57.12 27.52 19.79
CA VAL A 89 -56.76 27.32 18.38
C VAL A 89 -57.84 27.85 17.43
N SER A 90 -57.42 28.27 16.23
CA SER A 90 -58.16 28.35 14.95
C SER A 90 -58.62 29.72 14.41
N GLN A 91 -58.46 29.85 13.08
CA GLN A 91 -59.13 30.71 12.09
C GLN A 91 -59.03 32.26 12.23
N GLY A 92 -58.65 32.96 11.14
CA GLY A 92 -58.50 34.43 11.21
C GLY A 92 -58.22 35.28 9.95
N THR A 93 -58.31 34.79 8.71
CA THR A 93 -58.28 35.57 7.43
C THR A 93 -57.02 36.41 7.08
N GLU A 94 -56.60 36.32 5.82
CA GLU A 94 -55.60 37.19 5.20
C GLU A 94 -56.17 38.59 4.87
N ALA A 95 -55.28 39.57 4.73
CA ALA A 95 -55.58 40.89 4.15
C ALA A 95 -54.44 41.36 3.21
N THR A 96 -54.32 40.67 2.08
CA THR A 96 -53.68 41.07 0.81
C THR A 96 -52.66 42.22 0.85
N GLN A 97 -51.36 41.88 0.85
CA GLN A 97 -50.37 42.77 0.24
C GLN A 97 -50.58 42.81 -1.29
N PRO A 98 -50.26 43.93 -1.98
CA PRO A 98 -50.26 43.94 -3.43
C PRO A 98 -49.18 42.99 -3.95
N ALA A 99 -49.56 42.07 -4.85
CA ALA A 99 -48.62 41.15 -5.44
C ALA A 99 -47.65 41.87 -6.39
N THR A 100 -46.45 42.19 -5.88
CA THR A 100 -45.26 42.35 -6.72
C THR A 100 -45.06 41.06 -7.51
N SER A 101 -44.89 41.15 -8.83
CA SER A 101 -44.62 39.98 -9.66
C SER A 101 -43.35 39.31 -9.18
N LEU A 102 -43.43 38.03 -8.79
CA LEU A 102 -42.28 37.26 -8.30
C LEU A 102 -41.19 37.02 -9.35
N ASP A 103 -41.44 37.43 -10.60
CA ASP A 103 -40.56 37.29 -11.78
C ASP A 103 -40.10 38.66 -12.29
N GLU A 104 -39.38 39.42 -11.46
CA GLU A 104 -38.70 40.65 -11.89
C GLU A 104 -37.40 40.36 -12.65
N GLU A 105 -36.70 39.28 -12.27
CA GLU A 105 -35.53 38.77 -12.97
C GLU A 105 -35.92 37.61 -13.92
N PRO A 106 -35.28 37.50 -15.10
CA PRO A 106 -35.51 36.39 -16.00
C PRO A 106 -34.96 35.08 -15.41
N GLU A 107 -35.48 33.94 -15.88
CA GLU A 107 -34.92 32.63 -15.55
C GLU A 107 -33.42 32.55 -15.92
N ILE A 108 -32.60 31.90 -15.08
CA ILE A 108 -31.17 31.75 -15.38
C ILE A 108 -31.00 30.76 -16.53
N ALA A 109 -30.34 31.22 -17.60
CA ALA A 109 -30.04 30.43 -18.80
C ALA A 109 -28.90 29.42 -18.58
N ASP A 110 -28.84 28.43 -19.46
CA ASP A 110 -27.84 27.35 -19.49
C ASP A 110 -26.40 27.88 -19.64
N TYR A 111 -25.42 27.17 -19.06
CA TYR A 111 -24.01 27.55 -19.13
C TYR A 111 -23.08 26.37 -19.47
N GLY A 112 -22.20 26.58 -20.46
CA GLY A 112 -21.25 25.56 -20.91
C GLY A 112 -21.93 24.38 -21.65
N PRO A 113 -21.25 23.23 -21.79
CA PRO A 113 -21.88 22.01 -22.27
C PRO A 113 -22.78 21.39 -21.19
N LEU A 114 -23.91 20.81 -21.60
CA LEU A 114 -24.88 20.17 -20.72
C LEU A 114 -24.76 18.64 -20.75
N PRO A 115 -25.11 17.93 -19.66
CA PRO A 115 -25.12 16.47 -19.62
C PRO A 115 -26.26 15.86 -20.46
N SER A 116 -26.00 14.72 -21.10
CA SER A 116 -27.03 13.86 -21.71
C SER A 116 -27.88 13.14 -20.64
N LYS A 117 -28.94 12.44 -21.06
CA LYS A 117 -29.78 11.69 -20.10
C LYS A 117 -29.00 10.52 -19.49
N ALA A 118 -28.16 9.85 -20.28
CA ALA A 118 -27.27 8.81 -19.77
C ALA A 118 -26.25 9.37 -18.76
N GLN A 119 -25.74 10.59 -18.97
CA GLN A 119 -24.81 11.24 -18.03
C GLN A 119 -25.50 11.67 -16.74
N MET A 120 -26.68 12.29 -16.83
CA MET A 120 -27.50 12.63 -15.65
C MET A 120 -27.96 11.39 -14.87
N GLN A 121 -28.30 10.31 -15.57
CA GLN A 121 -28.59 9.03 -14.96
C GLN A 121 -27.35 8.50 -14.21
N TYR A 122 -26.16 8.49 -14.82
CA TYR A 122 -24.97 7.97 -14.15
C TYR A 122 -24.58 8.80 -12.90
N HIS A 123 -24.66 10.13 -12.95
CA HIS A 123 -24.50 10.98 -11.76
C HIS A 123 -25.48 10.61 -10.63
N ARG A 124 -26.77 10.38 -10.95
CA ARG A 124 -27.80 9.94 -9.99
C ARG A 124 -27.63 8.51 -9.47
N GLU A 125 -26.90 7.66 -10.18
CA GLU A 125 -26.64 6.28 -9.77
C GLU A 125 -25.57 6.19 -8.68
N GLU A 126 -24.55 7.06 -8.74
CA GLU A 126 -23.36 7.18 -7.88
C GLU A 126 -22.44 5.95 -7.82
N LEU A 127 -22.99 4.75 -7.72
CA LEU A 127 -22.28 3.49 -7.49
C LEU A 127 -22.53 2.52 -8.65
N ALA A 128 -21.48 2.30 -9.45
CA ALA A 128 -21.39 1.22 -10.42
C ALA A 128 -20.38 0.16 -9.96
N ALA A 129 -20.61 -1.08 -10.39
CA ALA A 129 -19.77 -2.23 -10.09
C ALA A 129 -19.08 -2.74 -11.36
N PHE A 130 -17.80 -3.08 -11.31
CA PHE A 130 -17.11 -3.81 -12.39
C PHE A 130 -16.99 -5.29 -12.00
N ILE A 131 -17.06 -6.20 -12.96
CA ILE A 131 -16.85 -7.64 -12.73
C ILE A 131 -15.79 -8.16 -13.70
N HIS A 132 -14.53 -8.20 -13.26
CA HIS A 132 -13.43 -8.90 -13.93
C HIS A 132 -13.48 -10.39 -13.60
N PHE A 133 -13.73 -11.21 -14.63
CA PHE A 133 -13.72 -12.68 -14.57
C PHE A 133 -13.24 -13.21 -15.92
N GLY A 134 -12.50 -14.32 -15.95
CA GLY A 134 -11.94 -14.84 -17.21
C GLY A 134 -10.79 -15.82 -17.00
N MET A 135 -10.00 -16.07 -18.04
CA MET A 135 -8.83 -16.97 -17.97
C MET A 135 -7.88 -16.61 -16.83
N ASN A 136 -7.69 -15.31 -16.59
CA ASN A 136 -6.71 -14.77 -15.65
C ASN A 136 -7.03 -15.17 -14.19
N THR A 137 -8.32 -15.34 -13.85
CA THR A 137 -8.76 -15.93 -12.56
C THR A 137 -8.26 -17.37 -12.35
N TYR A 138 -8.21 -18.18 -13.42
CA TYR A 138 -7.75 -19.57 -13.38
C TYR A 138 -6.23 -19.72 -13.51
N TYR A 139 -5.57 -18.70 -14.07
CA TYR A 139 -4.12 -18.66 -14.28
C TYR A 139 -3.35 -17.88 -13.20
N ASP A 140 -4.05 -17.32 -12.19
CA ASP A 140 -3.50 -16.48 -11.12
C ASP A 140 -2.76 -15.24 -11.67
N ARG A 141 -3.42 -14.52 -12.60
CA ARG A 141 -2.88 -13.37 -13.35
C ARG A 141 -3.81 -12.16 -13.30
N GLU A 142 -3.22 -10.99 -13.52
CA GLU A 142 -3.95 -9.77 -13.90
C GLU A 142 -4.14 -9.69 -15.42
N TRP A 143 -3.05 -9.82 -16.18
CA TRP A 143 -3.06 -9.82 -17.65
C TRP A 143 -2.63 -11.19 -18.19
N GLY A 144 -3.45 -11.78 -19.05
CA GLY A 144 -3.10 -12.96 -19.83
C GLY A 144 -2.34 -12.62 -21.12
N ASP A 145 -1.76 -13.64 -21.75
CA ASP A 145 -0.92 -13.54 -22.94
C ASP A 145 -1.59 -14.03 -24.24
N GLY A 146 -2.84 -14.51 -24.14
CA GLY A 146 -3.63 -15.04 -25.25
C GLY A 146 -3.26 -16.47 -25.65
N GLN A 147 -2.35 -17.12 -24.92
CA GLN A 147 -2.01 -18.55 -25.06
C GLN A 147 -2.64 -19.42 -23.96
N GLU A 148 -3.46 -18.84 -23.09
CA GLU A 148 -4.25 -19.58 -22.10
C GLU A 148 -5.18 -20.61 -22.78
N ASP A 149 -5.22 -21.85 -22.26
CA ASP A 149 -6.01 -22.94 -22.84
C ASP A 149 -7.47 -22.86 -22.33
N PRO A 150 -8.48 -22.64 -23.21
CA PRO A 150 -9.89 -22.59 -22.84
C PRO A 150 -10.39 -23.77 -22.00
N TYR A 151 -9.73 -24.92 -22.07
CA TYR A 151 -10.09 -26.11 -21.27
C TYR A 151 -10.10 -25.83 -19.77
N TYR A 152 -9.20 -24.99 -19.25
CA TYR A 152 -9.12 -24.67 -17.82
C TYR A 152 -10.23 -23.74 -17.32
N PHE A 153 -10.97 -23.08 -18.22
CA PHE A 153 -12.06 -22.19 -17.83
C PHE A 153 -13.29 -23.01 -17.42
N TYR A 154 -13.39 -23.34 -16.13
CA TYR A 154 -14.42 -24.26 -15.61
C TYR A 154 -15.08 -23.77 -14.31
N PRO A 155 -15.98 -22.77 -14.37
CA PRO A 155 -16.71 -22.29 -13.18
C PRO A 155 -17.83 -23.26 -12.79
N GLU A 156 -17.48 -24.38 -12.16
CA GLU A 156 -18.42 -25.47 -11.80
C GLU A 156 -19.59 -24.97 -10.92
N HIS A 157 -19.37 -23.92 -10.12
CA HIS A 157 -20.33 -23.44 -9.13
C HIS A 157 -20.77 -21.98 -9.38
N LEU A 158 -20.71 -21.52 -10.64
CA LEU A 158 -21.07 -20.16 -11.06
C LEU A 158 -22.42 -19.70 -10.48
N ASP A 159 -22.42 -18.56 -9.78
CA ASP A 159 -23.62 -18.00 -9.16
C ASP A 159 -23.77 -16.51 -9.49
N THR A 160 -24.19 -16.22 -10.73
CA THR A 160 -24.47 -14.83 -11.16
C THR A 160 -25.64 -14.20 -10.39
N ASP A 161 -26.47 -15.04 -9.75
CA ASP A 161 -27.55 -14.63 -8.85
C ASP A 161 -26.95 -14.01 -7.56
N GLN A 162 -25.96 -14.67 -6.95
CA GLN A 162 -25.17 -14.16 -5.81
C GLN A 162 -24.45 -12.85 -6.17
N TRP A 163 -23.85 -12.76 -7.37
CA TRP A 163 -23.13 -11.55 -7.80
C TRP A 163 -24.07 -10.34 -7.84
N ILE A 164 -25.12 -10.41 -8.68
CA ILE A 164 -26.01 -9.27 -8.90
C ILE A 164 -26.80 -8.93 -7.64
N LYS A 165 -27.25 -9.93 -6.88
CA LYS A 165 -27.98 -9.68 -5.64
C LYS A 165 -27.09 -8.98 -4.60
N THR A 166 -25.85 -9.42 -4.42
CA THR A 166 -24.89 -8.76 -3.52
C THR A 166 -24.70 -7.29 -3.88
N LEU A 167 -24.52 -6.97 -5.16
CA LEU A 167 -24.36 -5.60 -5.63
C LEU A 167 -25.64 -4.77 -5.44
N LYS A 168 -26.82 -5.35 -5.71
CA LYS A 168 -28.11 -4.66 -5.53
C LYS A 168 -28.40 -4.37 -4.06
N ASP A 169 -28.15 -5.35 -3.18
CA ASP A 169 -28.26 -5.22 -1.72
C ASP A 169 -27.25 -4.17 -1.18
N ALA A 170 -26.02 -4.16 -1.70
CA ALA A 170 -24.98 -3.18 -1.34
C ALA A 170 -25.24 -1.77 -1.92
N GLY A 171 -26.28 -1.62 -2.75
CA GLY A 171 -26.79 -0.32 -3.20
C GLY A 171 -26.35 0.12 -4.59
N PHE A 172 -25.52 -0.65 -5.29
CA PHE A 172 -25.12 -0.39 -6.68
C PHE A 172 -26.33 -0.34 -7.62
N LYS A 173 -26.28 0.50 -8.64
CA LYS A 173 -27.37 0.65 -9.64
C LYS A 173 -27.04 0.01 -10.98
N ARG A 174 -25.75 -0.03 -11.30
CA ARG A 174 -25.16 -0.51 -12.56
C ARG A 174 -24.09 -1.56 -12.28
N THR A 175 -23.97 -2.54 -13.15
CA THR A 175 -22.83 -3.45 -13.22
C THR A 175 -22.25 -3.47 -14.62
N ILE A 176 -20.93 -3.40 -14.79
CA ILE A 176 -20.22 -3.56 -16.05
C ILE A 176 -19.60 -4.95 -16.05
N MET A 177 -19.91 -5.77 -17.06
CA MET A 177 -19.34 -7.12 -17.19
C MET A 177 -18.14 -7.10 -18.15
N VAL A 178 -17.00 -7.65 -17.72
CA VAL A 178 -15.90 -8.01 -18.62
C VAL A 178 -16.33 -9.20 -19.47
N VAL A 179 -16.48 -9.02 -20.80
CA VAL A 179 -16.84 -10.14 -21.71
C VAL A 179 -15.69 -10.54 -22.63
N LYS A 180 -14.68 -9.67 -22.76
CA LYS A 180 -13.36 -9.97 -23.32
C LYS A 180 -12.33 -9.04 -22.68
N HIS A 181 -11.31 -9.60 -22.04
CA HIS A 181 -10.17 -8.86 -21.52
C HIS A 181 -9.00 -8.87 -22.55
N HIS A 182 -7.83 -8.33 -22.20
CA HIS A 182 -6.67 -8.17 -23.09
C HIS A 182 -6.17 -9.48 -23.72
N ASP A 183 -6.27 -10.59 -22.98
CA ASP A 183 -6.01 -11.97 -23.45
C ASP A 183 -6.84 -12.34 -24.68
N GLY A 184 -8.01 -11.72 -24.88
CA GLY A 184 -8.86 -11.95 -26.05
C GLY A 184 -9.92 -13.04 -25.87
N PHE A 185 -10.00 -13.69 -24.70
CA PHE A 185 -10.96 -14.77 -24.45
C PHE A 185 -12.38 -14.24 -24.25
N LEU A 186 -13.35 -14.79 -25.00
CA LEU A 186 -14.75 -14.37 -24.93
C LEU A 186 -15.60 -15.25 -24.02
N LEU A 187 -16.26 -14.64 -23.03
CA LEU A 187 -17.13 -15.33 -22.06
C LEU A 187 -18.53 -15.70 -22.60
N TYR A 188 -18.76 -15.49 -23.90
CA TYR A 188 -19.96 -15.87 -24.63
C TYR A 188 -19.60 -16.55 -25.95
N PRO A 189 -20.47 -17.40 -26.53
CA PRO A 189 -20.16 -18.18 -27.72
C PRO A 189 -20.25 -17.34 -29.01
N SER A 190 -19.32 -16.41 -29.21
CA SER A 190 -19.18 -15.62 -30.44
C SER A 190 -18.86 -16.51 -31.65
N LYS A 191 -19.39 -16.17 -32.82
CA LYS A 191 -19.09 -16.87 -34.09
C LYS A 191 -17.85 -16.34 -34.83
N TYR A 192 -17.14 -15.36 -34.27
CA TYR A 192 -16.06 -14.64 -34.95
C TYR A 192 -14.63 -15.07 -34.58
N THR A 193 -14.47 -15.89 -33.53
CA THR A 193 -13.20 -16.54 -33.18
C THR A 193 -13.49 -17.89 -32.52
N ASP A 194 -12.50 -18.79 -32.55
CA ASP A 194 -12.53 -20.03 -31.80
C ASP A 194 -12.10 -19.84 -30.33
N HIS A 195 -11.46 -18.73 -29.96
CA HIS A 195 -10.98 -18.47 -28.59
C HIS A 195 -12.10 -17.92 -27.69
N THR A 196 -13.06 -18.79 -27.37
CA THR A 196 -14.25 -18.47 -26.57
C THR A 196 -14.61 -19.59 -25.59
N ILE A 197 -15.52 -19.28 -24.67
CA ILE A 197 -16.16 -20.24 -23.77
C ILE A 197 -16.75 -21.48 -24.48
N ALA A 198 -17.03 -21.41 -25.79
CA ALA A 198 -17.50 -22.55 -26.58
C ALA A 198 -16.42 -23.63 -26.83
N LYS A 199 -15.15 -23.39 -26.45
CA LYS A 199 -14.08 -24.40 -26.41
C LYS A 199 -13.75 -24.87 -25.00
N SER A 200 -14.30 -24.24 -23.96
CA SER A 200 -14.12 -24.69 -22.59
C SER A 200 -14.84 -26.02 -22.35
N GLY A 201 -14.41 -26.77 -21.34
CA GLY A 201 -15.17 -27.95 -20.88
C GLY A 201 -16.52 -27.59 -20.26
N TRP A 202 -16.71 -26.33 -19.85
CA TRP A 202 -17.84 -25.89 -19.04
C TRP A 202 -19.17 -25.99 -19.81
N LYS A 203 -20.17 -26.61 -19.18
CA LYS A 203 -21.49 -26.89 -19.75
C LYS A 203 -21.42 -27.52 -21.16
N GLU A 204 -20.47 -28.42 -21.37
CA GLU A 204 -20.22 -29.11 -22.66
C GLU A 204 -19.92 -28.13 -23.83
N GLY A 205 -19.27 -26.99 -23.55
CA GLY A 205 -19.00 -25.94 -24.55
C GLY A 205 -20.24 -25.11 -24.93
N LYS A 206 -21.30 -25.15 -24.12
CA LYS A 206 -22.58 -24.44 -24.36
C LYS A 206 -22.83 -23.31 -23.35
N GLY A 207 -21.83 -22.97 -22.56
CA GLY A 207 -21.90 -21.89 -21.57
C GLY A 207 -21.98 -20.50 -22.20
N ASP A 208 -22.61 -19.57 -21.49
CA ASP A 208 -22.74 -18.17 -21.89
C ASP A 208 -22.89 -17.30 -20.63
N ILE A 209 -21.75 -16.85 -20.09
CA ILE A 209 -21.74 -16.07 -18.83
C ILE A 209 -22.42 -14.72 -19.04
N LEU A 210 -22.28 -14.11 -20.22
CA LEU A 210 -22.97 -12.86 -20.51
C LEU A 210 -24.49 -13.03 -20.45
N ALA A 211 -25.06 -14.10 -20.99
CA ALA A 211 -26.49 -14.39 -20.85
C ALA A 211 -26.89 -14.69 -19.39
N GLU A 212 -26.06 -15.41 -18.63
CA GLU A 212 -26.37 -15.76 -17.23
C GLU A 212 -26.27 -14.55 -16.28
N VAL A 213 -25.33 -13.63 -16.51
CA VAL A 213 -25.28 -12.34 -15.82
C VAL A 213 -26.46 -11.46 -16.26
N SER A 214 -26.81 -11.45 -17.55
CA SER A 214 -27.94 -10.66 -18.08
C SER A 214 -29.30 -11.14 -17.56
N ALA A 215 -29.48 -12.44 -17.35
CA ALA A 215 -30.67 -13.00 -16.73
C ALA A 215 -30.81 -12.53 -15.26
N SER A 216 -29.73 -12.61 -14.48
CA SER A 216 -29.70 -12.15 -13.08
C SER A 216 -29.87 -10.62 -12.97
N ALA A 217 -29.25 -9.85 -13.87
CA ALA A 217 -29.45 -8.40 -13.97
C ALA A 217 -30.90 -8.04 -14.28
N SER A 218 -31.51 -8.71 -15.26
CA SER A 218 -32.93 -8.54 -15.62
C SER A 218 -33.88 -8.92 -14.48
N LYS A 219 -33.49 -9.88 -13.63
CA LYS A 219 -34.26 -10.39 -12.49
C LYS A 219 -34.24 -9.45 -11.28
N TYR A 220 -33.11 -8.81 -10.98
CA TYR A 220 -32.98 -7.85 -9.87
C TYR A 220 -33.08 -6.38 -10.30
N ASP A 221 -33.36 -6.13 -11.58
CA ASP A 221 -33.43 -4.82 -12.21
C ASP A 221 -32.13 -4.00 -12.01
N MET A 222 -30.99 -4.65 -12.22
CA MET A 222 -29.66 -4.03 -12.23
C MET A 222 -29.34 -3.60 -13.66
N ASP A 223 -28.98 -2.34 -13.88
CA ASP A 223 -28.60 -1.88 -15.21
C ASP A 223 -27.21 -2.40 -15.59
N MET A 224 -26.99 -2.64 -16.89
CA MET A 224 -25.77 -3.30 -17.38
C MET A 224 -24.92 -2.41 -18.27
N GLY A 225 -23.62 -2.42 -18.02
CA GLY A 225 -22.58 -2.09 -18.97
C GLY A 225 -21.86 -3.33 -19.49
N VAL A 226 -21.06 -3.16 -20.55
CA VAL A 226 -20.18 -4.20 -21.08
C VAL A 226 -18.80 -3.66 -21.41
N TYR A 227 -17.76 -4.39 -20.99
CA TYR A 227 -16.38 -4.17 -21.39
C TYR A 227 -15.93 -5.22 -22.40
N LEU A 228 -15.40 -4.73 -23.52
CA LEU A 228 -14.83 -5.52 -24.60
C LEU A 228 -13.48 -4.88 -24.95
N SER A 229 -12.35 -5.43 -24.50
CA SER A 229 -11.06 -4.74 -24.67
C SER A 229 -10.72 -4.49 -26.15
N PRO A 230 -10.39 -3.25 -26.55
CA PRO A 230 -9.92 -2.97 -27.90
C PRO A 230 -8.56 -3.60 -28.21
N TRP A 231 -7.70 -3.82 -27.21
CA TRP A 231 -6.52 -4.69 -27.35
C TRP A 231 -6.94 -6.17 -27.30
N ASP A 232 -6.25 -7.01 -28.07
CA ASP A 232 -6.50 -8.45 -28.19
C ASP A 232 -5.16 -9.14 -28.43
N ALA A 233 -4.65 -9.85 -27.43
CA ALA A 233 -3.37 -10.55 -27.48
C ALA A 233 -3.44 -11.86 -28.28
N HIS A 234 -4.61 -12.51 -28.30
CA HIS A 234 -4.83 -13.75 -29.05
C HIS A 234 -5.08 -13.53 -30.55
N SER A 235 -5.89 -12.54 -30.91
CA SER A 235 -6.44 -12.42 -32.27
C SER A 235 -5.34 -12.20 -33.32
N PRO A 236 -5.17 -13.11 -34.31
CA PRO A 236 -4.18 -12.95 -35.37
C PRO A 236 -4.51 -11.80 -36.34
N LEU A 237 -5.66 -11.14 -36.17
CA LEU A 237 -6.02 -9.90 -36.87
C LEU A 237 -5.45 -8.65 -36.17
N TYR A 238 -5.00 -8.74 -34.92
CA TYR A 238 -4.43 -7.63 -34.15
C TYR A 238 -3.00 -7.28 -34.62
N HIS A 239 -2.90 -6.82 -35.87
CA HIS A 239 -1.67 -6.43 -36.54
C HIS A 239 -1.93 -5.20 -37.41
N VAL A 240 -0.93 -4.33 -37.56
CA VAL A 240 -1.09 -3.08 -38.34
C VAL A 240 -1.43 -3.34 -39.81
N ASP A 241 -0.94 -4.45 -40.38
CA ASP A 241 -1.25 -4.86 -41.76
C ASP A 241 -2.69 -5.42 -41.94
N THR A 242 -3.41 -5.65 -40.83
CA THR A 242 -4.78 -6.22 -40.81
C THR A 242 -5.74 -5.42 -39.94
N GLU A 243 -5.45 -4.14 -39.69
CA GLU A 243 -6.24 -3.33 -38.77
C GLU A 243 -7.70 -3.13 -39.23
N ASP A 244 -7.97 -3.01 -40.54
CA ASP A 244 -9.33 -2.99 -41.09
C ASP A 244 -10.14 -4.25 -40.72
N GLN A 245 -9.50 -5.43 -40.81
CA GLN A 245 -10.11 -6.72 -40.49
C GLN A 245 -10.37 -6.85 -38.98
N TYR A 246 -9.43 -6.40 -38.13
CA TYR A 246 -9.65 -6.35 -36.69
C TYR A 246 -10.78 -5.39 -36.31
N ASN A 247 -10.87 -4.24 -36.98
CA ASN A 247 -11.93 -3.25 -36.77
C ASN A 247 -13.32 -3.78 -37.13
N GLU A 248 -13.45 -4.59 -38.18
CA GLU A 248 -14.70 -5.31 -38.49
C GLU A 248 -14.96 -6.45 -37.51
N TYR A 249 -13.95 -7.23 -37.11
CA TYR A 249 -14.07 -8.29 -36.10
C TYR A 249 -14.66 -7.75 -34.79
N TYR A 250 -14.04 -6.70 -34.22
CA TYR A 250 -14.49 -6.04 -32.99
C TYR A 250 -15.88 -5.39 -33.14
N LEU A 251 -16.13 -4.68 -34.25
CA LEU A 251 -17.44 -4.10 -34.55
C LEU A 251 -18.55 -5.15 -34.68
N ASN A 252 -18.24 -6.36 -35.14
CA ASN A 252 -19.21 -7.44 -35.25
C ASN A 252 -19.49 -8.13 -33.90
N GLN A 253 -18.51 -8.17 -32.99
CA GLN A 253 -18.73 -8.57 -31.59
C GLN A 253 -19.61 -7.57 -30.84
N LEU A 254 -19.40 -6.26 -31.03
CA LEU A 254 -20.30 -5.23 -30.51
C LEU A 254 -21.76 -5.44 -30.96
N LYS A 255 -21.99 -5.86 -32.22
CA LYS A 255 -23.35 -6.18 -32.70
C LYS A 255 -23.92 -7.44 -32.06
N GLU A 256 -23.13 -8.51 -31.91
CA GLU A 256 -23.58 -9.73 -31.21
C GLU A 256 -24.03 -9.45 -29.79
N ILE A 257 -23.33 -8.55 -29.09
CA ILE A 257 -23.66 -8.14 -27.71
C ILE A 257 -24.84 -7.19 -27.66
N LEU A 258 -24.84 -6.13 -28.48
CA LEU A 258 -25.73 -4.98 -28.30
C LEU A 258 -27.03 -5.05 -29.11
N GLU A 259 -27.12 -5.94 -30.12
CA GLU A 259 -28.34 -6.15 -30.93
C GLU A 259 -29.13 -7.42 -30.53
N ASP A 260 -28.61 -8.32 -29.67
CA ASP A 260 -29.31 -9.51 -29.18
C ASP A 260 -30.09 -9.23 -27.87
N PRO A 261 -31.43 -9.36 -27.83
CA PRO A 261 -32.25 -9.05 -26.66
C PRO A 261 -32.07 -10.00 -25.46
N LYS A 262 -31.28 -11.08 -25.57
CA LYS A 262 -30.95 -11.94 -24.41
C LYS A 262 -29.89 -11.33 -23.48
N TYR A 263 -29.18 -10.29 -23.93
CA TYR A 263 -28.10 -9.65 -23.18
C TYR A 263 -28.52 -8.29 -22.59
N GLY A 264 -27.90 -7.89 -21.49
CA GLY A 264 -28.22 -6.65 -20.76
C GLY A 264 -29.45 -6.78 -19.85
N ASN A 265 -29.84 -5.68 -19.19
CA ASN A 265 -31.10 -5.60 -18.43
C ASN A 265 -32.26 -5.59 -19.44
N LYS A 266 -32.94 -6.73 -19.63
CA LYS A 266 -34.10 -6.89 -20.52
C LYS A 266 -33.82 -6.45 -21.97
N GLY A 267 -32.62 -6.73 -22.48
CA GLY A 267 -32.17 -6.30 -23.82
C GLY A 267 -31.49 -4.92 -23.86
N LYS A 268 -31.25 -4.29 -22.70
CA LYS A 268 -30.66 -2.95 -22.59
C LYS A 268 -29.31 -2.91 -21.88
N PHE A 269 -28.41 -2.13 -22.48
CA PHE A 269 -27.16 -1.69 -21.89
C PHE A 269 -27.21 -0.18 -21.68
N VAL A 270 -26.74 0.28 -20.52
CA VAL A 270 -26.57 1.71 -20.18
C VAL A 270 -25.15 2.20 -20.41
N GLU A 271 -24.18 1.28 -20.60
CA GLU A 271 -22.77 1.62 -20.79
C GLU A 271 -22.02 0.65 -21.73
N VAL A 272 -21.05 1.17 -22.48
CA VAL A 272 -20.01 0.38 -23.15
C VAL A 272 -18.65 0.95 -22.77
N TRP A 273 -17.74 0.08 -22.31
CA TRP A 273 -16.43 0.44 -21.80
C TRP A 273 -15.34 -0.03 -22.76
N MET A 274 -14.41 0.86 -23.10
CA MET A 274 -13.31 0.62 -24.05
C MET A 274 -12.02 1.24 -23.53
N ASP A 275 -11.07 0.43 -23.10
CA ASP A 275 -9.80 0.94 -22.59
C ASP A 275 -8.90 1.55 -23.69
N GLY A 276 -7.86 2.27 -23.24
CA GLY A 276 -6.71 2.66 -24.06
C GLY A 276 -5.42 1.93 -23.69
N ALA A 277 -5.51 0.90 -22.85
CA ALA A 277 -4.36 0.14 -22.37
C ALA A 277 -3.85 -0.80 -23.47
N ARG A 278 -2.53 -1.01 -23.47
CA ARG A 278 -1.85 -1.93 -24.39
C ARG A 278 -0.47 -2.24 -23.86
N GLY A 279 -0.15 -3.53 -23.74
CA GLY A 279 1.15 -4.00 -23.27
C GLY A 279 2.32 -3.50 -24.12
N ASP A 280 3.48 -3.32 -23.47
CA ASP A 280 4.70 -2.89 -24.15
C ASP A 280 5.12 -3.87 -25.25
N GLY A 281 5.48 -3.33 -26.41
CA GLY A 281 5.83 -4.11 -27.60
C GLY A 281 4.65 -4.61 -28.44
N ALA A 282 3.41 -4.50 -27.97
CA ALA A 282 2.23 -4.92 -28.74
C ALA A 282 1.96 -4.02 -29.98
N GLN A 283 1.19 -4.56 -30.92
CA GLN A 283 0.94 -3.96 -32.23
C GLN A 283 0.18 -2.64 -32.14
N LYS A 284 0.61 -1.65 -32.94
CA LYS A 284 0.04 -0.29 -32.92
C LYS A 284 -1.15 -0.13 -33.86
N VAL A 285 -2.11 -1.07 -33.74
CA VAL A 285 -3.39 -1.08 -34.45
C VAL A 285 -4.14 0.25 -34.21
N THR A 286 -4.70 0.80 -35.28
CA THR A 286 -5.57 1.98 -35.28
C THR A 286 -7.03 1.57 -35.15
N TYR A 287 -7.80 2.24 -34.30
CA TYR A 287 -9.22 1.90 -34.05
C TYR A 287 -10.18 2.86 -34.76
N THR A 288 -11.26 2.32 -35.32
CA THR A 288 -12.31 3.06 -36.04
C THR A 288 -13.41 3.54 -35.09
N PHE A 289 -13.00 4.16 -33.98
CA PHE A 289 -13.85 4.53 -32.84
C PHE A 289 -15.19 5.20 -33.24
N ASP A 290 -15.20 6.20 -34.12
CA ASP A 290 -16.44 6.86 -34.57
C ASP A 290 -17.48 5.87 -35.12
N LYS A 291 -17.03 4.86 -35.90
CA LYS A 291 -17.86 3.81 -36.50
C LYS A 291 -18.39 2.83 -35.44
N TRP A 292 -17.60 2.55 -34.40
CA TRP A 292 -18.02 1.75 -33.26
C TRP A 292 -19.06 2.51 -32.42
N PHE A 293 -18.81 3.78 -32.11
CA PHE A 293 -19.71 4.64 -31.34
C PHE A 293 -21.06 4.85 -32.05
N ASP A 294 -21.07 5.01 -33.38
CA ASP A 294 -22.31 5.09 -34.16
C ASP A 294 -23.10 3.78 -34.15
N ALA A 295 -22.43 2.62 -34.17
CA ALA A 295 -23.10 1.33 -34.03
C ALA A 295 -23.72 1.16 -32.62
N ILE A 296 -22.98 1.53 -31.57
CA ILE A 296 -23.45 1.52 -30.17
C ILE A 296 -24.68 2.41 -30.00
N ARG A 297 -24.61 3.67 -30.44
CA ARG A 297 -25.74 4.62 -30.40
C ARG A 297 -26.94 4.13 -31.20
N LYS A 298 -26.72 3.50 -32.36
CA LYS A 298 -27.78 2.93 -33.19
C LYS A 298 -28.48 1.74 -32.53
N ALA A 299 -27.75 0.90 -31.80
CA ALA A 299 -28.30 -0.27 -31.12
C ALA A 299 -29.05 0.10 -29.83
N GLN A 300 -28.45 0.96 -28.99
CA GLN A 300 -28.92 1.16 -27.61
C GLN A 300 -29.52 2.54 -27.32
N GLY A 301 -29.05 3.62 -27.96
CA GLY A 301 -29.62 4.97 -27.86
C GLY A 301 -28.66 6.03 -27.29
N ASP A 302 -29.16 6.91 -26.43
CA ASP A 302 -28.33 7.72 -25.52
C ASP A 302 -27.84 6.77 -24.41
N ILE A 303 -26.56 6.47 -24.43
CA ILE A 303 -25.88 5.43 -23.65
C ILE A 303 -24.53 5.99 -23.22
N ALA A 304 -24.05 5.62 -22.03
CA ALA A 304 -22.70 5.95 -21.61
C ALA A 304 -21.67 5.18 -22.46
N ILE A 305 -20.62 5.86 -22.87
CA ILE A 305 -19.46 5.28 -23.55
C ILE A 305 -18.24 5.82 -22.82
N PHE A 306 -17.52 4.94 -22.15
CA PHE A 306 -16.18 5.19 -21.67
C PHE A 306 -15.21 4.83 -22.79
N SER A 307 -14.34 5.76 -23.17
CA SER A 307 -13.20 5.42 -24.03
C SER A 307 -12.00 6.33 -23.87
N ALA A 308 -10.87 5.92 -24.45
CA ALA A 308 -9.69 6.77 -24.64
C ALA A 308 -9.91 7.94 -25.62
N GLU A 309 -10.97 7.91 -26.44
CA GLU A 309 -11.42 9.03 -27.29
C GLU A 309 -12.42 9.93 -26.54
N PRO A 310 -12.60 11.20 -26.95
CA PRO A 310 -13.51 12.13 -26.28
C PRO A 310 -14.97 11.70 -26.41
N THR A 311 -15.44 10.98 -25.40
CA THR A 311 -16.78 10.40 -25.27
C THR A 311 -17.51 11.01 -24.07
N ASN A 312 -18.73 10.53 -23.79
CA ASN A 312 -19.57 11.09 -22.72
C ASN A 312 -19.18 10.58 -21.32
N VAL A 313 -18.37 9.52 -21.23
CA VAL A 313 -17.59 9.17 -20.03
C VAL A 313 -16.11 9.18 -20.39
N ARG A 314 -15.26 9.59 -19.44
CA ARG A 314 -13.81 9.52 -19.50
C ARG A 314 -13.27 8.85 -18.24
N TRP A 315 -12.07 8.29 -18.34
CA TRP A 315 -11.27 7.91 -17.18
C TRP A 315 -10.97 9.11 -16.26
N ILE A 316 -10.97 8.92 -14.94
CA ILE A 316 -10.53 9.96 -13.98
C ILE A 316 -8.99 10.10 -13.89
N GLY A 317 -8.23 9.31 -14.65
CA GLY A 317 -6.77 9.40 -14.70
C GLY A 317 -6.02 8.60 -13.63
N ASN A 318 -6.70 7.80 -12.81
CA ASN A 318 -6.07 6.89 -11.85
C ASN A 318 -7.03 5.78 -11.38
N GLU A 319 -6.49 4.57 -11.23
CA GLU A 319 -7.18 3.36 -10.74
C GLU A 319 -7.34 3.34 -9.20
N LYS A 320 -7.30 4.50 -8.54
CA LYS A 320 -7.45 4.63 -7.07
C LYS A 320 -8.83 5.16 -6.68
N GLY A 321 -9.71 5.44 -7.64
CA GLY A 321 -11.03 6.00 -7.39
C GLY A 321 -11.01 7.44 -6.86
N ILE A 322 -9.95 8.21 -7.14
CA ILE A 322 -9.76 9.58 -6.62
C ILE A 322 -9.98 10.60 -7.74
N ALA A 323 -11.05 11.40 -7.65
CA ALA A 323 -11.28 12.57 -8.50
C ALA A 323 -10.52 13.81 -7.99
N GLY A 324 -10.25 14.75 -8.90
CA GLY A 324 -9.56 15.99 -8.57
C GLY A 324 -10.39 16.96 -7.72
N ASP A 325 -9.73 17.98 -7.18
CA ASP A 325 -10.40 19.22 -6.78
C ASP A 325 -9.59 20.39 -7.36
N PRO A 326 -10.14 21.19 -8.30
CA PRO A 326 -11.44 21.03 -8.95
C PRO A 326 -11.59 19.71 -9.72
N VAL A 327 -12.84 19.29 -9.96
CA VAL A 327 -13.21 18.32 -10.99
C VAL A 327 -14.35 18.88 -11.83
N TRP A 328 -14.01 19.18 -13.09
CA TRP A 328 -14.96 19.61 -14.09
C TRP A 328 -15.48 18.41 -14.88
N HIS A 329 -16.79 18.30 -15.01
CA HIS A 329 -17.46 17.29 -15.84
C HIS A 329 -17.54 17.72 -17.30
N LYS A 330 -16.49 18.36 -17.80
CA LYS A 330 -16.36 18.86 -19.16
C LYS A 330 -14.90 18.87 -19.58
N VAL A 331 -14.67 18.63 -20.87
CA VAL A 331 -13.34 18.55 -21.49
C VAL A 331 -13.34 19.21 -22.86
N ASN A 332 -12.18 19.63 -23.33
CA ASN A 332 -11.96 19.90 -24.74
C ASN A 332 -11.63 18.58 -25.48
N PRO A 333 -12.44 18.15 -26.48
CA PRO A 333 -12.21 16.90 -27.22
C PRO A 333 -10.81 16.80 -27.86
N ASP A 334 -10.28 17.92 -28.36
CA ASP A 334 -8.97 17.95 -29.00
C ASP A 334 -7.83 17.64 -28.02
N LYS A 335 -7.99 17.92 -26.71
CA LYS A 335 -7.00 17.58 -25.68
C LYS A 335 -7.02 16.08 -25.32
N ILE A 336 -8.18 15.42 -25.42
CA ILE A 336 -8.31 13.96 -25.19
C ILE A 336 -7.67 13.17 -26.34
N ARG A 337 -7.79 13.64 -27.58
CA ARG A 337 -7.14 12.99 -28.75
C ARG A 337 -5.62 13.14 -28.77
N ASN A 338 -5.08 14.19 -28.15
CA ASN A 338 -3.65 14.53 -28.21
C ASN A 338 -2.90 14.10 -26.94
N ASN A 339 -3.09 12.84 -26.50
CA ASN A 339 -2.41 12.21 -25.37
C ASN A 339 -2.54 13.02 -24.06
N PRO A 340 -3.72 13.01 -23.40
CA PRO A 340 -3.99 13.80 -22.22
C PRO A 340 -3.11 13.35 -21.04
N SER A 341 -2.74 14.27 -20.16
CA SER A 341 -2.13 13.90 -18.89
C SER A 341 -3.20 13.38 -17.93
N ASN A 342 -2.82 12.45 -17.05
CA ASN A 342 -3.67 11.94 -15.97
C ASN A 342 -4.28 13.08 -15.13
N SER A 343 -3.51 14.15 -14.88
CA SER A 343 -4.00 15.35 -14.19
C SER A 343 -5.10 16.09 -14.96
N TYR A 344 -5.00 16.21 -16.29
CA TYR A 344 -6.07 16.80 -17.11
C TYR A 344 -7.34 15.93 -17.13
N LEU A 345 -7.19 14.60 -17.12
CA LEU A 345 -8.33 13.68 -16.93
C LEU A 345 -8.96 13.85 -15.54
N ASN A 346 -8.14 13.98 -14.50
CA ASN A 346 -8.54 14.08 -13.10
C ASN A 346 -9.31 15.37 -12.76
N HIS A 347 -8.87 16.51 -13.31
CA HIS A 347 -9.49 17.81 -13.07
C HIS A 347 -10.48 18.25 -14.17
N GLY A 348 -10.42 17.68 -15.37
CA GLY A 348 -11.20 18.15 -16.52
C GLY A 348 -10.70 19.50 -17.07
N ASP A 349 -11.60 20.24 -17.72
CA ASP A 349 -11.30 21.54 -18.34
C ASP A 349 -12.37 22.58 -17.97
N PRO A 350 -12.05 23.68 -17.26
CA PRO A 350 -13.03 24.75 -17.00
C PRO A 350 -13.59 25.36 -18.30
N GLU A 351 -12.80 25.35 -19.38
CA GLU A 351 -13.18 25.79 -20.72
C GLU A 351 -13.58 24.61 -21.65
N GLY A 352 -13.98 23.49 -21.04
CA GLY A 352 -14.40 22.28 -21.74
C GLY A 352 -15.65 22.48 -22.59
N LYS A 353 -15.65 21.90 -23.79
CA LYS A 353 -16.68 22.08 -24.82
C LYS A 353 -17.65 20.90 -24.95
N GLN A 354 -17.35 19.78 -24.30
CA GLN A 354 -18.14 18.56 -24.26
C GLN A 354 -18.29 18.13 -22.81
N TYR A 355 -19.52 17.87 -22.36
CA TYR A 355 -19.76 17.30 -21.03
C TYR A 355 -19.26 15.85 -21.03
N SER A 356 -18.54 15.48 -19.97
CA SER A 356 -17.85 14.19 -19.85
C SER A 356 -17.73 13.82 -18.38
N VAL A 357 -18.40 12.75 -17.97
CA VAL A 357 -18.34 12.20 -16.61
C VAL A 357 -16.93 11.63 -16.39
N GLY A 358 -16.28 11.95 -15.27
CA GLY A 358 -14.93 11.46 -14.98
C GLY A 358 -15.01 10.22 -14.09
N GLU A 359 -15.29 9.06 -14.66
CA GLU A 359 -15.54 7.83 -13.93
C GLU A 359 -14.34 7.44 -13.06
N ALA A 360 -14.60 7.23 -11.77
CA ALA A 360 -13.60 6.89 -10.78
C ALA A 360 -13.55 5.38 -10.56
N ASP A 361 -12.73 4.71 -11.35
CA ASP A 361 -12.48 3.28 -11.36
C ASP A 361 -11.46 2.85 -10.30
N VAL A 362 -11.71 1.72 -9.62
CA VAL A 362 -10.81 1.10 -8.63
C VAL A 362 -11.30 -0.30 -8.26
N SER A 363 -10.39 -1.26 -8.02
CA SER A 363 -10.78 -2.58 -7.48
C SER A 363 -11.03 -2.58 -5.98
N ILE A 364 -11.94 -3.44 -5.50
CA ILE A 364 -12.09 -3.73 -4.07
C ILE A 364 -10.84 -4.45 -3.53
N ARG A 365 -10.12 -5.20 -4.35
CA ARG A 365 -8.86 -5.90 -4.02
C ARG A 365 -7.64 -5.09 -4.46
N SER A 366 -6.43 -5.66 -4.44
CA SER A 366 -5.23 -5.01 -5.00
C SER A 366 -5.10 -5.22 -6.51
N GLY A 367 -5.49 -6.39 -7.03
CA GLY A 367 -5.67 -6.65 -8.46
C GLY A 367 -7.12 -6.41 -8.93
N TRP A 368 -7.30 -6.38 -10.25
CA TRP A 368 -8.59 -6.39 -10.93
C TRP A 368 -9.20 -7.80 -10.95
N PHE A 369 -8.43 -8.86 -11.13
CA PHE A 369 -8.90 -10.24 -11.04
C PHE A 369 -8.86 -10.77 -9.60
N TYR A 370 -9.47 -11.94 -9.38
CA TYR A 370 -9.46 -12.58 -8.07
C TYR A 370 -8.19 -13.41 -7.89
N HIS A 371 -7.56 -13.24 -6.74
CA HIS A 371 -6.44 -14.03 -6.25
C HIS A 371 -6.69 -14.41 -4.78
N ASP A 372 -6.41 -15.66 -4.39
CA ASP A 372 -6.65 -16.18 -3.03
C ASP A 372 -5.79 -15.50 -1.96
N ASN A 373 -4.64 -14.93 -2.34
CA ASN A 373 -3.72 -14.24 -1.43
C ASN A 373 -4.10 -12.76 -1.17
N GLN A 374 -5.14 -12.24 -1.83
CA GLN A 374 -5.59 -10.86 -1.69
C GLN A 374 -6.78 -10.73 -0.74
N GLU A 375 -6.98 -9.53 -0.21
CA GLU A 375 -8.09 -9.16 0.67
C GLU A 375 -8.80 -7.90 0.16
N PRO A 376 -10.09 -7.71 0.45
CA PRO A 376 -10.79 -6.49 0.09
C PRO A 376 -10.33 -5.31 0.98
N LYS A 377 -10.12 -4.15 0.36
CA LYS A 377 -9.82 -2.84 0.96
C LYS A 377 -10.69 -2.60 2.19
N SER A 378 -10.10 -2.03 3.24
CA SER A 378 -10.79 -1.79 4.50
C SER A 378 -11.96 -0.82 4.33
N LEU A 379 -12.92 -0.86 5.26
CA LEU A 379 -14.06 0.06 5.27
C LEU A 379 -13.62 1.54 5.25
N ARG A 380 -12.52 1.88 5.94
CA ARG A 380 -11.97 3.25 5.98
C ARG A 380 -11.43 3.68 4.61
N GLU A 381 -10.77 2.77 3.88
CA GLU A 381 -10.27 3.03 2.53
C GLU A 381 -11.42 3.15 1.50
N LEU A 382 -12.45 2.28 1.58
CA LEU A 382 -13.63 2.40 0.71
C LEU A 382 -14.42 3.69 0.96
N MET A 383 -14.52 4.15 2.21
CA MET A 383 -15.15 5.43 2.53
C MET A 383 -14.30 6.63 2.11
N ASP A 384 -12.97 6.57 2.24
CA ASP A 384 -12.06 7.59 1.71
C ASP A 384 -12.17 7.73 0.18
N ILE A 385 -12.20 6.59 -0.53
CA ILE A 385 -12.49 6.51 -1.97
C ILE A 385 -13.86 7.14 -2.28
N TYR A 386 -14.91 6.79 -1.53
CA TYR A 386 -16.26 7.33 -1.74
C TYR A 386 -16.31 8.87 -1.57
N PHE A 387 -15.70 9.42 -0.51
CA PHE A 387 -15.58 10.88 -0.34
C PHE A 387 -14.73 11.55 -1.43
N LYS A 388 -13.79 10.82 -2.04
CA LYS A 388 -12.92 11.32 -3.14
C LYS A 388 -13.46 11.04 -4.54
N SER A 389 -14.59 10.35 -4.70
CA SER A 389 -15.27 10.08 -5.98
C SER A 389 -16.67 10.70 -5.98
N VAL A 390 -17.63 10.02 -5.36
CA VAL A 390 -19.02 10.46 -5.22
C VAL A 390 -19.11 11.76 -4.41
N GLY A 391 -18.29 11.88 -3.36
CA GLY A 391 -18.13 13.11 -2.60
C GLY A 391 -17.49 14.27 -3.37
N ARG A 392 -17.05 14.05 -4.61
CA ARG A 392 -16.58 15.08 -5.55
C ARG A 392 -17.44 15.13 -6.83
N GLY A 393 -18.62 14.51 -6.81
CA GLY A 393 -19.66 14.64 -7.84
C GLY A 393 -19.57 13.63 -8.98
N THR A 394 -18.62 12.68 -8.92
CA THR A 394 -18.40 11.69 -9.99
C THR A 394 -18.74 10.27 -9.53
N PRO A 395 -19.27 9.39 -10.41
CA PRO A 395 -19.56 8.01 -10.04
C PRO A 395 -18.30 7.21 -9.68
N LEU A 396 -18.45 6.31 -8.72
CA LEU A 396 -17.48 5.30 -8.33
C LEU A 396 -17.77 3.99 -9.07
N LEU A 397 -16.82 3.50 -9.85
CA LEU A 397 -16.83 2.17 -10.47
C LEU A 397 -15.94 1.23 -9.65
N LEU A 398 -16.52 0.54 -8.68
CA LEU A 398 -15.80 -0.41 -7.84
C LEU A 398 -15.77 -1.80 -8.50
N ASN A 399 -14.59 -2.37 -8.76
CA ASN A 399 -14.49 -3.75 -9.25
C ASN A 399 -14.59 -4.78 -8.12
N ILE A 400 -15.41 -5.81 -8.31
CA ILE A 400 -15.53 -6.97 -7.42
C ILE A 400 -15.28 -8.22 -8.29
N PRO A 401 -14.16 -8.95 -8.12
CA PRO A 401 -13.86 -10.10 -8.96
C PRO A 401 -14.38 -11.42 -8.37
N PRO A 402 -15.03 -12.29 -9.15
CA PRO A 402 -15.37 -13.65 -8.74
C PRO A 402 -14.14 -14.56 -8.68
N ASN A 403 -14.15 -15.49 -7.72
CA ASN A 403 -13.15 -16.54 -7.54
C ASN A 403 -13.29 -17.68 -8.57
N GLN A 404 -12.40 -18.68 -8.51
CA GLN A 404 -12.39 -19.82 -9.43
C GLN A 404 -13.66 -20.70 -9.38
N ASP A 405 -14.40 -20.72 -8.26
CA ASP A 405 -15.73 -21.36 -8.18
C ASP A 405 -16.78 -20.64 -9.04
N GLY A 406 -16.55 -19.37 -9.38
CA GLY A 406 -17.51 -18.48 -10.04
C GLY A 406 -18.40 -17.72 -9.05
N LYS A 407 -17.87 -17.33 -7.88
CA LYS A 407 -18.59 -16.60 -6.82
C LYS A 407 -17.80 -15.39 -6.33
N PHE A 408 -18.48 -14.35 -5.84
CA PHE A 408 -17.80 -13.37 -5.00
C PHE A 408 -17.42 -14.03 -3.67
N ALA A 409 -16.18 -13.82 -3.23
CA ALA A 409 -15.70 -14.36 -1.97
C ALA A 409 -16.45 -13.76 -0.77
N ASP A 410 -16.71 -14.57 0.27
CA ASP A 410 -17.52 -14.14 1.42
C ASP A 410 -16.95 -12.90 2.14
N ALA A 411 -15.63 -12.70 2.12
CA ALA A 411 -14.97 -11.51 2.65
C ALA A 411 -15.37 -10.23 1.88
N ASP A 412 -15.51 -10.31 0.56
CA ASP A 412 -15.88 -9.19 -0.31
C ASP A 412 -17.38 -8.90 -0.15
N VAL A 413 -18.21 -9.95 -0.12
CA VAL A 413 -19.65 -9.85 0.19
C VAL A 413 -19.88 -9.20 1.57
N ALA A 414 -19.09 -9.57 2.58
CA ALA A 414 -19.12 -8.94 3.90
C ALA A 414 -18.68 -7.47 3.85
N ARG A 415 -17.58 -7.14 3.17
CA ARG A 415 -17.08 -5.76 3.03
C ARG A 415 -18.07 -4.84 2.32
N LEU A 416 -18.74 -5.31 1.26
CA LEU A 416 -19.77 -4.55 0.56
C LEU A 416 -20.99 -4.29 1.45
N LYS A 417 -21.34 -5.24 2.32
CA LYS A 417 -22.39 -5.08 3.33
C LYS A 417 -21.99 -4.08 4.43
N GLU A 418 -20.76 -4.13 4.92
CA GLU A 418 -20.19 -3.13 5.86
C GLU A 418 -20.23 -1.72 5.26
N PHE A 419 -19.79 -1.58 4.00
CA PHE A 419 -19.81 -0.32 3.25
C PHE A 419 -21.24 0.23 3.10
N ARG A 420 -22.19 -0.60 2.66
CA ARG A 420 -23.61 -0.22 2.57
C ARG A 420 -24.19 0.23 3.91
N GLN A 421 -23.95 -0.53 4.98
CA GLN A 421 -24.42 -0.18 6.33
C GLN A 421 -23.81 1.14 6.84
N THR A 422 -22.61 1.48 6.40
CA THR A 422 -21.93 2.73 6.77
C THR A 422 -22.50 3.92 6.01
N LEU A 423 -22.82 3.76 4.72
CA LEU A 423 -23.56 4.76 3.94
C LEU A 423 -24.98 4.98 4.47
N ASP A 424 -25.68 3.90 4.85
CA ASP A 424 -27.02 3.98 5.46
C ASP A 424 -27.02 4.71 6.81
N GLN A 425 -25.95 4.60 7.60
CA GLN A 425 -25.79 5.36 8.84
C GLN A 425 -25.43 6.83 8.56
N LEU A 426 -24.51 7.10 7.64
CA LEU A 426 -24.11 8.46 7.24
C LEU A 426 -25.33 9.29 6.79
N TYR A 427 -26.19 8.71 5.96
CA TYR A 427 -27.38 9.37 5.42
C TYR A 427 -28.67 9.09 6.22
N SER A 428 -28.55 8.55 7.44
CA SER A 428 -29.72 8.21 8.27
C SER A 428 -30.50 9.44 8.77
N VAL A 429 -29.81 10.57 8.96
CA VAL A 429 -30.38 11.86 9.39
C VAL A 429 -29.63 12.98 8.69
N ASP A 430 -30.32 13.77 7.88
CA ASP A 430 -29.88 15.11 7.49
C ASP A 430 -30.29 16.10 8.58
N TYR A 431 -29.31 16.76 9.20
CA TYR A 431 -29.56 17.79 10.22
C TYR A 431 -30.00 19.14 9.65
N ALA A 432 -29.84 19.37 8.35
CA ALA A 432 -30.28 20.58 7.66
C ALA A 432 -31.66 20.45 7.01
N ALA A 433 -32.28 19.26 6.98
CA ALA A 433 -33.61 19.07 6.41
C ALA A 433 -34.67 19.95 7.10
N GLY A 434 -35.26 20.89 6.35
CA GLY A 434 -36.18 21.89 6.86
C GLY A 434 -35.56 22.97 7.77
N ALA A 435 -34.23 23.09 7.83
CA ALA A 435 -33.54 24.16 8.54
C ALA A 435 -33.85 25.53 7.91
N LEU A 436 -33.84 26.58 8.75
CA LEU A 436 -34.04 27.96 8.28
C LEU A 436 -32.79 28.43 7.54
N VAL A 437 -32.96 29.06 6.39
CA VAL A 437 -31.87 29.57 5.56
C VAL A 437 -32.01 31.07 5.34
N GLU A 438 -31.00 31.84 5.72
CA GLU A 438 -30.90 33.27 5.47
C GLU A 438 -29.77 33.51 4.45
N ALA A 439 -30.13 33.93 3.23
CA ALA A 439 -29.18 34.24 2.17
C ALA A 439 -28.97 35.76 2.05
N ASP A 440 -27.75 36.18 1.70
CA ASP A 440 -27.42 37.60 1.47
C ASP A 440 -28.24 38.23 0.33
N SER A 441 -28.69 37.39 -0.60
CA SER A 441 -29.47 37.71 -1.77
C SER A 441 -30.22 36.47 -2.22
N THR A 442 -31.30 36.65 -2.97
CA THR A 442 -32.01 35.57 -3.67
C THR A 442 -32.62 36.16 -4.93
N ARG A 443 -32.48 35.46 -6.05
CA ARG A 443 -33.02 35.91 -7.34
C ARG A 443 -34.51 36.21 -7.24
N ARG A 444 -34.92 37.36 -7.77
CA ARG A 444 -36.31 37.83 -7.83
C ARG A 444 -37.07 37.15 -8.98
N ASN A 445 -37.10 35.82 -8.93
CA ASN A 445 -37.75 34.93 -9.89
C ASN A 445 -38.39 33.75 -9.14
N SER A 446 -39.64 33.40 -9.48
CA SER A 446 -40.46 32.45 -8.70
C SER A 446 -39.93 31.02 -8.64
N HIS A 447 -38.97 30.65 -9.48
CA HIS A 447 -38.27 29.37 -9.40
C HIS A 447 -37.22 29.29 -8.28
N TYR A 448 -36.89 30.41 -7.63
CA TYR A 448 -35.75 30.51 -6.71
C TYR A 448 -36.17 30.97 -5.30
N SER A 449 -35.67 30.27 -4.27
CA SER A 449 -35.89 30.61 -2.85
C SER A 449 -34.74 30.07 -2.01
N ALA A 450 -34.31 30.78 -0.96
CA ALA A 450 -33.33 30.25 0.00
C ALA A 450 -33.83 28.98 0.71
N SER A 451 -35.16 28.83 0.89
CA SER A 451 -35.75 27.61 1.46
C SER A 451 -35.61 26.37 0.59
N HIS A 452 -35.33 26.52 -0.71
CA HIS A 452 -35.11 25.38 -1.61
C HIS A 452 -33.75 24.70 -1.40
N LEU A 453 -32.87 25.26 -0.56
CA LEU A 453 -31.62 24.61 -0.18
C LEU A 453 -31.86 23.46 0.82
N THR A 454 -33.01 23.43 1.51
CA THR A 454 -33.30 22.51 2.62
C THR A 454 -34.66 21.81 2.53
N ASP A 455 -35.36 21.88 1.39
CA ASP A 455 -36.70 21.29 1.20
C ASP A 455 -36.69 19.81 0.74
N GLY A 456 -35.61 19.36 0.09
CA GLY A 456 -35.43 18.00 -0.39
C GLY A 456 -35.96 17.68 -1.80
N ASP A 457 -36.38 18.67 -2.61
CA ASP A 457 -36.73 18.43 -4.03
C ASP A 457 -35.62 18.95 -4.98
N GLU A 458 -34.89 18.05 -5.64
CA GLU A 458 -33.84 18.39 -6.62
C GLU A 458 -34.29 19.31 -7.78
N LYS A 459 -35.60 19.52 -7.95
CA LYS A 459 -36.20 20.39 -8.97
C LYS A 459 -36.37 21.85 -8.52
N THR A 460 -36.38 22.11 -7.21
CA THR A 460 -36.35 23.48 -6.68
C THR A 460 -34.88 23.94 -6.62
N SER A 461 -34.63 25.24 -6.47
CA SER A 461 -33.25 25.77 -6.38
C SER A 461 -33.17 27.12 -5.67
N TRP A 462 -31.97 27.47 -5.21
CA TRP A 462 -31.58 28.84 -4.89
C TRP A 462 -30.53 29.35 -5.88
N ALA A 463 -30.53 30.67 -6.09
CA ALA A 463 -29.48 31.40 -6.78
C ALA A 463 -29.43 32.84 -6.21
N PRO A 464 -28.27 33.50 -6.19
CA PRO A 464 -28.16 34.90 -5.79
C PRO A 464 -28.82 35.83 -6.82
N ALA A 465 -29.08 37.07 -6.42
CA ALA A 465 -29.77 38.05 -7.25
C ALA A 465 -28.84 38.73 -8.28
N ASP A 466 -29.43 39.42 -9.26
CA ASP A 466 -28.80 40.37 -10.18
C ASP A 466 -27.61 39.78 -10.96
N ASP A 467 -27.73 38.49 -11.32
CA ASP A 467 -26.73 37.65 -12.00
C ASP A 467 -25.36 37.59 -11.31
N ALA A 468 -25.33 37.74 -9.98
CA ALA A 468 -24.11 37.67 -9.19
C ALA A 468 -23.41 36.30 -9.26
N LYS A 469 -22.08 36.30 -9.35
CA LYS A 469 -21.23 35.09 -9.40
C LYS A 469 -20.79 34.58 -8.02
N THR A 470 -21.08 35.35 -6.99
CA THR A 470 -20.74 35.10 -5.59
C THR A 470 -21.97 35.36 -4.75
N GLY A 471 -22.12 34.64 -3.65
CA GLY A 471 -23.22 34.79 -2.72
C GLY A 471 -23.06 33.83 -1.55
N SER A 472 -23.72 34.13 -0.45
CA SER A 472 -23.57 33.42 0.82
C SER A 472 -24.91 33.22 1.51
N PHE A 473 -25.00 32.14 2.28
CA PHE A 473 -26.17 31.83 3.08
C PHE A 473 -25.79 31.14 4.39
N VAL A 474 -26.58 31.41 5.42
CA VAL A 474 -26.46 30.84 6.77
C VAL A 474 -27.62 29.90 7.00
N LEU A 475 -27.32 28.69 7.49
CA LEU A 475 -28.32 27.74 7.98
C LEU A 475 -28.40 27.83 9.50
N ASP A 476 -29.61 27.87 10.03
CA ASP A 476 -29.92 27.62 11.44
C ASP A 476 -30.53 26.22 11.58
N LEU A 477 -29.76 25.28 12.14
CA LEU A 477 -30.16 23.89 12.39
C LEU A 477 -31.18 23.76 13.55
N GLY A 478 -31.69 24.87 14.07
CA GLY A 478 -32.70 25.00 15.13
C GLY A 478 -32.18 24.71 16.55
N LYS A 479 -31.16 23.86 16.65
CA LYS A 479 -30.44 23.47 17.87
C LYS A 479 -28.99 23.15 17.54
N GLU A 480 -28.18 22.95 18.57
CA GLU A 480 -26.84 22.38 18.42
C GLU A 480 -26.93 20.93 17.92
N GLN A 481 -26.05 20.60 16.97
CA GLN A 481 -25.94 19.30 16.31
C GLN A 481 -24.45 18.91 16.27
N HIS A 482 -24.17 17.61 16.39
CA HIS A 482 -22.82 17.06 16.29
C HIS A 482 -22.62 16.48 14.88
N PHE A 483 -21.75 17.07 14.07
CA PHE A 483 -21.58 16.69 12.66
C PHE A 483 -20.13 16.80 12.18
N ASP A 484 -19.83 16.15 11.05
CA ASP A 484 -18.49 16.11 10.44
C ASP A 484 -18.53 16.08 8.89
N VAL A 485 -19.72 16.14 8.26
CA VAL A 485 -19.89 16.25 6.81
C VAL A 485 -20.94 17.31 6.47
N VAL A 486 -20.63 18.15 5.49
CA VAL A 486 -21.58 19.07 4.83
C VAL A 486 -21.62 18.77 3.33
N GLU A 487 -22.82 18.73 2.76
CA GLU A 487 -23.11 18.49 1.35
C GLU A 487 -23.54 19.77 0.64
N LEU A 488 -23.11 19.95 -0.61
CA LEU A 488 -23.62 20.94 -1.56
C LEU A 488 -23.96 20.25 -2.90
N LYS A 489 -24.98 20.72 -3.63
CA LYS A 489 -25.35 20.23 -4.97
C LYS A 489 -25.65 21.38 -5.93
N GLU A 490 -25.12 21.32 -7.16
CA GLU A 490 -25.51 22.23 -8.26
C GLU A 490 -26.61 21.61 -9.15
N THR A 491 -27.48 22.47 -9.69
CA THR A 491 -28.47 22.10 -10.71
C THR A 491 -27.81 21.90 -12.07
N ILE A 492 -27.00 20.84 -12.20
CA ILE A 492 -26.11 20.60 -13.36
C ILE A 492 -26.84 20.36 -14.70
N GLU A 493 -28.16 20.13 -14.71
CA GLU A 493 -28.98 20.23 -15.92
C GLU A 493 -28.85 21.59 -16.62
N LYS A 494 -28.56 22.67 -15.88
CA LYS A 494 -28.22 24.01 -16.42
C LYS A 494 -26.72 24.26 -16.56
N GLY A 495 -25.90 23.21 -16.40
CA GLY A 495 -24.45 23.21 -16.51
C GLY A 495 -23.71 23.64 -15.23
N GLN A 496 -22.55 23.03 -14.98
CA GLN A 496 -21.68 23.22 -13.82
C GLN A 496 -20.98 24.60 -13.83
N ARG A 497 -20.93 25.29 -12.68
CA ARG A 497 -20.61 26.73 -12.60
C ARG A 497 -19.62 27.08 -11.50
N ILE A 498 -19.79 26.53 -10.30
CA ILE A 498 -19.02 26.94 -9.10
C ILE A 498 -17.54 26.55 -9.26
N SER A 499 -16.65 27.51 -9.01
CA SER A 499 -15.19 27.36 -9.11
C SER A 499 -14.46 27.63 -7.79
N GLY A 500 -15.13 28.21 -6.78
CA GLY A 500 -14.64 28.28 -5.41
C GLY A 500 -15.77 28.44 -4.39
N PHE A 501 -15.65 27.79 -3.23
CA PHE A 501 -16.52 28.00 -2.08
C PHE A 501 -15.82 27.72 -0.74
N THR A 502 -16.34 28.31 0.34
CA THR A 502 -15.94 28.03 1.74
C THR A 502 -17.16 27.67 2.59
N ILE A 503 -16.91 26.93 3.66
CA ILE A 503 -17.89 26.57 4.69
C ILE A 503 -17.29 26.95 6.05
N ASP A 504 -17.99 27.80 6.79
CA ASP A 504 -17.68 28.16 8.18
C ASP A 504 -18.75 27.58 9.12
N VAL A 505 -18.40 27.31 10.37
CA VAL A 505 -19.32 26.92 11.44
C VAL A 505 -19.20 27.84 12.64
N ALA A 506 -20.30 28.07 13.36
CA ALA A 506 -20.30 28.91 14.55
C ALA A 506 -19.96 28.09 15.80
N VAL A 507 -18.79 28.31 16.38
CA VAL A 507 -18.32 27.66 17.61
C VAL A 507 -18.07 28.75 18.66
N ASN A 508 -18.67 28.62 19.84
CA ASN A 508 -18.59 29.62 20.93
C ASN A 508 -18.95 31.07 20.50
N GLY A 509 -19.82 31.22 19.51
CA GLY A 509 -20.22 32.52 18.95
C GLY A 509 -19.23 33.14 17.96
N GLN A 510 -18.17 32.43 17.57
CA GLN A 510 -17.23 32.83 16.52
C GLN A 510 -17.37 31.93 15.30
N TRP A 511 -17.22 32.51 14.10
CA TRP A 511 -17.12 31.75 12.86
C TRP A 511 -15.72 31.16 12.72
N VAL A 512 -15.63 29.84 12.60
CA VAL A 512 -14.37 29.11 12.33
C VAL A 512 -14.48 28.35 11.00
N PRO A 513 -13.41 28.25 10.20
CA PRO A 513 -13.43 27.47 8.97
C PRO A 513 -13.69 25.99 9.25
N PHE A 514 -14.67 25.41 8.56
CA PHE A 514 -14.96 23.96 8.57
C PHE A 514 -14.35 23.26 7.37
N GLY A 515 -14.40 23.89 6.19
CA GLY A 515 -13.78 23.38 4.98
C GLY A 515 -13.98 24.28 3.76
N ALA A 516 -13.44 23.86 2.62
CA ALA A 516 -13.51 24.59 1.35
C ALA A 516 -13.37 23.62 0.17
N GLY A 517 -13.64 24.10 -1.04
CA GLY A 517 -13.40 23.37 -2.27
C GLY A 517 -13.44 24.28 -3.49
N SER A 518 -13.05 23.76 -4.65
CA SER A 518 -13.20 24.48 -5.92
C SER A 518 -14.57 24.21 -6.54
N THR A 519 -14.80 23.01 -7.07
CA THR A 519 -16.06 22.66 -7.77
C THR A 519 -17.06 21.98 -6.86
N VAL A 520 -18.35 22.26 -7.07
CA VAL A 520 -19.45 21.51 -6.45
C VAL A 520 -19.91 20.39 -7.38
N GLY A 521 -20.37 20.69 -8.60
CA GLY A 521 -20.90 19.69 -9.52
C GLY A 521 -22.20 19.06 -9.04
N TYR A 522 -22.49 17.82 -9.47
CA TYR A 522 -23.72 17.12 -9.10
C TYR A 522 -23.90 16.98 -7.58
N ARG A 523 -22.80 16.72 -6.86
CA ARG A 523 -22.77 16.50 -5.41
C ARG A 523 -21.37 16.78 -4.89
N ARG A 524 -21.25 17.45 -3.74
CA ARG A 524 -19.97 17.74 -3.09
C ARG A 524 -20.08 17.52 -1.60
N LEU A 525 -19.37 16.51 -1.09
CA LEU A 525 -19.23 16.23 0.32
C LEU A 525 -17.93 16.86 0.83
N ILE A 526 -18.05 17.82 1.73
CA ILE A 526 -16.92 18.30 2.55
C ILE A 526 -16.99 17.58 3.89
N LYS A 527 -16.08 16.63 4.08
CA LYS A 527 -15.78 16.04 5.38
C LYS A 527 -14.78 16.96 6.09
N GLY A 528 -15.05 17.26 7.36
CA GLY A 528 -14.24 18.12 8.21
C GLY A 528 -13.82 17.43 9.50
N GLN A 529 -13.28 18.20 10.45
CA GLN A 529 -13.14 17.72 11.82
C GLN A 529 -14.52 17.73 12.52
N PRO A 530 -14.82 16.74 13.37
CA PRO A 530 -16.09 16.69 14.10
C PRO A 530 -16.32 17.91 14.98
N VAL A 531 -17.50 18.51 14.87
CA VAL A 531 -17.84 19.78 15.52
C VAL A 531 -19.28 19.76 16.05
N ASP A 532 -19.47 20.40 17.20
CA ASP A 532 -20.77 20.74 17.76
C ASP A 532 -21.12 22.18 17.35
N SER A 533 -22.18 22.34 16.57
CA SER A 533 -22.65 23.68 16.15
C SER A 533 -24.13 23.70 15.82
N ARG A 534 -24.73 24.90 15.91
CA ARG A 534 -26.10 25.21 15.45
C ARG A 534 -26.15 25.94 14.11
N TYR A 535 -25.09 26.67 13.75
CA TYR A 535 -25.09 27.52 12.55
C TYR A 535 -23.89 27.22 11.67
N LEU A 536 -24.15 27.04 10.38
CA LEU A 536 -23.11 27.01 9.35
C LEU A 536 -23.35 28.10 8.30
N ARG A 537 -22.28 28.58 7.68
CA ARG A 537 -22.31 29.53 6.57
C ARG A 537 -21.60 28.94 5.38
N VAL A 538 -22.29 28.87 4.24
CA VAL A 538 -21.67 28.58 2.95
C VAL A 538 -21.47 29.88 2.21
N SER A 539 -20.29 30.08 1.61
CA SER A 539 -19.98 31.25 0.78
C SER A 539 -19.41 30.78 -0.57
N ILE A 540 -20.10 31.11 -1.66
CA ILE A 540 -19.60 30.90 -3.02
C ILE A 540 -18.63 32.04 -3.33
N THR A 541 -17.33 31.72 -3.42
CA THR A 541 -16.23 32.68 -3.56
C THR A 541 -15.84 32.92 -5.01
N ASP A 542 -16.11 31.99 -5.92
CA ASP A 542 -16.01 32.17 -7.37
C ASP A 542 -16.96 31.24 -8.14
N ALA A 543 -17.47 31.71 -9.29
CA ALA A 543 -18.24 30.91 -10.22
C ALA A 543 -18.12 31.44 -11.67
N GLN A 544 -18.06 30.53 -12.64
CA GLN A 544 -17.98 30.88 -14.06
C GLN A 544 -19.25 31.57 -14.58
N ALA A 545 -20.41 31.30 -13.97
CA ALA A 545 -21.70 31.96 -14.19
C ALA A 545 -22.51 31.98 -12.88
N THR A 546 -23.63 32.71 -12.83
CA THR A 546 -24.55 32.77 -11.68
C THR A 546 -24.80 31.36 -11.11
N PRO A 547 -24.38 31.06 -9.86
CA PRO A 547 -24.46 29.71 -9.30
C PRO A 547 -25.92 29.33 -9.05
N ILE A 548 -26.22 28.03 -9.16
CA ILE A 548 -27.56 27.48 -8.91
C ILE A 548 -27.37 26.22 -8.08
N LEU A 549 -27.92 26.20 -6.86
CA LEU A 549 -27.87 25.05 -5.96
C LEU A 549 -29.27 24.51 -5.67
N ASN A 550 -29.38 23.18 -5.57
CA ASN A 550 -30.64 22.45 -5.30
C ASN A 550 -30.54 21.50 -4.09
N GLY A 551 -29.61 21.78 -3.16
CA GLY A 551 -29.50 21.06 -1.91
C GLY A 551 -28.27 21.44 -1.09
N VAL A 552 -28.47 21.52 0.23
CA VAL A 552 -27.45 21.64 1.27
C VAL A 552 -27.87 20.74 2.44
N SER A 553 -27.06 19.72 2.73
CA SER A 553 -27.34 18.73 3.78
C SER A 553 -26.18 18.62 4.76
N VAL A 554 -26.47 18.18 5.99
CA VAL A 554 -25.49 18.10 7.09
C VAL A 554 -25.59 16.74 7.77
N TYR A 555 -24.49 16.00 7.78
CA TYR A 555 -24.44 14.60 8.19
C TYR A 555 -23.35 14.33 9.22
N LYS A 556 -23.47 13.20 9.93
CA LYS A 556 -22.44 12.66 10.83
C LYS A 556 -21.97 11.29 10.34
N THR A 557 -20.67 11.13 10.12
CA THR A 557 -20.08 9.83 9.82
C THR A 557 -20.12 8.91 11.05
N PRO A 558 -20.29 7.59 10.88
CA PRO A 558 -20.10 6.63 11.96
C PRO A 558 -18.69 6.74 12.58
N SER A 559 -18.59 6.65 13.89
CA SER A 559 -17.33 6.88 14.62
C SER A 559 -16.18 5.90 14.31
N SER A 560 -16.45 4.85 13.53
CA SER A 560 -15.45 3.95 12.95
C SER A 560 -14.72 4.52 11.72
N ILE A 561 -15.28 5.52 11.05
CA ILE A 561 -14.73 6.13 9.81
C ILE A 561 -14.49 7.65 9.92
N GLU A 562 -14.81 8.21 11.07
CA GLU A 562 -14.60 9.60 11.48
C GLU A 562 -13.16 10.07 11.22
N GLU A 563 -12.97 11.37 10.92
CA GLU A 563 -11.64 11.91 10.64
C GLU A 563 -11.06 12.58 11.88
N THR A 564 -9.98 12.00 12.39
CA THR A 564 -9.20 12.56 13.49
C THR A 564 -8.03 13.37 12.96
N ASP A 565 -7.80 14.51 13.61
CA ASP A 565 -6.54 15.18 14.01
C ASP A 565 -5.20 14.39 14.09
N GLY A 566 -5.11 13.16 13.57
CA GLY A 566 -3.91 12.31 13.57
C GLY A 566 -3.83 11.33 14.75
N TYR A 567 -4.78 11.39 15.70
CA TYR A 567 -4.81 10.51 16.87
C TYR A 567 -5.73 9.30 16.64
N PRO A 568 -5.53 8.17 17.36
CA PRO A 568 -6.36 6.98 17.23
C PRO A 568 -7.86 7.24 17.41
N LEU A 569 -8.66 6.63 16.55
CA LEU A 569 -10.12 6.68 16.58
C LEU A 569 -10.65 6.13 17.91
N GLY A 570 -11.70 6.74 18.45
CA GLY A 570 -12.34 6.31 19.69
C GLY A 570 -11.64 6.75 20.99
N LEU A 571 -10.55 7.51 20.92
CA LEU A 571 -10.02 8.24 22.08
C LEU A 571 -10.86 9.50 22.34
N ALA A 572 -11.14 9.79 23.62
CA ALA A 572 -11.81 11.01 24.02
C ALA A 572 -10.82 12.18 24.05
N TYR A 573 -11.10 13.26 23.32
CA TYR A 573 -10.26 14.46 23.31
C TYR A 573 -10.75 15.48 24.35
N HIS A 574 -9.82 16.05 25.12
CA HIS A 574 -10.05 17.09 26.11
C HIS A 574 -9.23 18.34 25.74
N SER A 575 -9.89 19.41 25.31
CA SER A 575 -9.23 20.62 24.79
C SER A 575 -8.55 21.44 25.88
N ASP A 576 -7.43 22.07 25.52
CA ASP A 576 -6.75 23.11 26.29
C ASP A 576 -7.62 24.36 26.55
N ARG A 577 -8.62 24.62 25.69
CA ARG A 577 -9.65 25.65 25.94
C ARG A 577 -10.60 25.30 27.09
N THR A 578 -10.67 24.02 27.47
CA THR A 578 -11.49 23.51 28.59
C THR A 578 -10.67 23.12 29.82
N ALA A 579 -9.35 23.35 29.82
CA ALA A 579 -8.49 23.01 30.94
C ALA A 579 -8.62 24.00 32.12
N ASP A 580 -8.61 23.49 33.35
CA ASP A 580 -8.51 24.29 34.57
C ASP A 580 -7.09 24.89 34.67
N ARG A 581 -6.99 26.22 34.50
CA ARG A 581 -5.71 26.96 34.49
C ARG A 581 -5.44 27.61 35.84
N ALA A 582 -4.20 27.55 36.32
CA ALA A 582 -3.80 28.18 37.58
C ALA A 582 -2.43 28.86 37.51
N ASN A 583 -2.25 29.88 38.37
CA ASN A 583 -1.00 30.62 38.60
C ASN A 583 -0.35 31.28 37.38
N SER A 584 -1.10 31.65 36.33
CA SER A 584 -0.49 32.32 35.18
C SER A 584 -1.42 33.07 34.22
N GLN A 585 -0.81 33.80 33.29
CA GLN A 585 -1.34 33.94 31.92
C GLN A 585 -0.93 32.72 31.05
N TRP A 586 -1.92 32.14 30.37
CA TRP A 586 -1.74 31.28 29.20
C TRP A 586 -2.16 32.05 27.96
N ASN A 587 -1.37 31.98 26.89
CA ASN A 587 -1.63 32.64 25.62
C ASN A 587 -2.24 31.61 24.66
N GLU A 588 -3.42 31.87 24.13
CA GLU A 588 -4.08 30.98 23.17
C GLU A 588 -3.66 31.28 21.72
N GLU A 589 -3.55 30.23 20.93
CA GLU A 589 -3.30 30.27 19.49
C GLU A 589 -4.43 29.54 18.74
N GLY A 590 -4.71 29.95 17.49
CA GLY A 590 -5.67 29.30 16.59
C GLY A 590 -5.09 28.13 15.81
N GLU A 591 -3.92 27.61 16.20
CA GLU A 591 -3.13 26.64 15.44
C GLU A 591 -2.66 25.48 16.32
N GLY A 592 -3.13 24.27 16.02
CA GLY A 592 -2.83 23.04 16.75
C GLY A 592 -3.89 21.98 16.48
N VAL A 593 -3.95 20.95 17.31
CA VAL A 593 -5.04 19.96 17.32
C VAL A 593 -6.39 20.67 17.31
N ARG A 594 -7.25 20.33 16.33
CA ARG A 594 -8.59 20.93 16.16
C ARG A 594 -8.63 22.47 16.15
N GLY A 595 -7.52 23.12 15.76
CA GLY A 595 -7.41 24.58 15.76
C GLY A 595 -7.25 25.21 17.15
N THR A 596 -6.77 24.45 18.13
CA THR A 596 -6.52 24.91 19.51
C THR A 596 -5.10 24.59 19.96
N SER A 597 -4.50 25.55 20.67
CA SER A 597 -3.20 25.42 21.34
C SER A 597 -3.07 26.57 22.33
N MET A 598 -2.37 26.36 23.44
CA MET A 598 -1.97 27.45 24.32
C MET A 598 -0.58 27.24 24.90
N TRP A 599 0.11 28.34 25.19
CA TRP A 599 1.47 28.31 25.74
C TRP A 599 1.69 29.31 26.88
N THR A 600 2.65 29.00 27.74
CA THR A 600 3.08 29.88 28.83
C THR A 600 4.57 29.74 29.14
N LYS A 601 5.17 30.84 29.58
CA LYS A 601 6.54 30.95 30.10
C LYS A 601 6.57 31.27 31.60
N GLU A 602 5.42 31.26 32.25
CA GLU A 602 5.31 31.66 33.65
C GLU A 602 5.63 30.48 34.58
N LYS A 603 6.69 30.61 35.38
CA LYS A 603 7.14 29.55 36.27
C LYS A 603 6.10 29.29 37.37
N GLY A 604 5.60 28.07 37.44
CA GLY A 604 4.51 27.66 38.34
C GLY A 604 3.12 27.70 37.70
N ALA A 605 3.01 28.16 36.44
CA ALA A 605 1.81 28.01 35.63
C ALA A 605 1.40 26.55 35.52
N SER A 606 0.09 26.28 35.54
CA SER A 606 -0.43 24.96 35.23
C SER A 606 -1.70 24.97 34.39
N ALA A 607 -1.93 23.85 33.71
CA ALA A 607 -3.15 23.50 33.00
C ALA A 607 -3.58 22.09 33.43
N THR A 608 -4.84 21.92 33.80
CA THR A 608 -5.36 20.69 34.41
C THR A 608 -6.56 20.17 33.63
N TYR A 609 -6.55 18.87 33.35
CA TYR A 609 -7.57 18.15 32.60
C TYR A 609 -8.24 17.13 33.51
N GLN A 610 -9.57 17.13 33.54
CA GLN A 610 -10.36 16.05 34.12
C GLN A 610 -10.78 15.10 32.99
N PHE A 611 -10.55 13.80 33.18
CA PHE A 611 -10.95 12.77 32.22
C PHE A 611 -11.42 11.51 32.94
N GLU A 612 -12.16 10.66 32.24
CA GLU A 612 -12.40 9.28 32.66
C GLU A 612 -11.65 8.34 31.72
N GLY A 613 -11.11 7.23 32.23
CA GLY A 613 -10.46 6.23 31.39
C GLY A 613 -9.41 5.38 32.11
N THR A 614 -8.50 4.82 31.33
CA THR A 614 -7.42 3.88 31.74
C THR A 614 -6.03 4.27 31.21
N LYS A 615 -5.94 5.29 30.35
CA LYS A 615 -4.69 5.88 29.85
C LYS A 615 -4.96 7.28 29.32
N ALA A 616 -3.98 8.17 29.42
CA ALA A 616 -3.99 9.46 28.74
C ALA A 616 -2.71 9.72 27.93
N TYR A 617 -2.83 10.62 26.95
CA TYR A 617 -1.77 11.04 26.04
C TYR A 617 -1.77 12.56 25.97
N VAL A 618 -0.61 13.19 26.20
CA VAL A 618 -0.48 14.66 26.19
C VAL A 618 0.01 15.13 24.83
N VAL A 619 -0.66 16.14 24.27
CA VAL A 619 -0.31 16.74 22.98
C VAL A 619 0.13 18.18 23.19
N ALA A 620 1.18 18.58 22.46
CA ALA A 620 1.77 19.91 22.56
C ALA A 620 2.47 20.33 21.26
N THR A 621 2.67 21.64 21.15
CA THR A 621 3.67 22.22 20.26
C THR A 621 5.05 22.09 20.92
N VAL A 622 6.04 21.62 20.16
CA VAL A 622 7.47 21.64 20.52
C VAL A 622 8.21 22.69 19.70
N ASP A 623 9.23 23.33 20.26
CA ASP A 623 9.88 24.53 19.69
C ASP A 623 11.33 24.71 20.19
N PRO A 624 12.24 25.42 19.47
CA PRO A 624 13.60 25.67 19.97
C PRO A 624 13.67 26.45 21.29
N GLY A 625 12.70 27.34 21.54
CA GLY A 625 12.58 28.14 22.76
C GLY A 625 11.72 27.51 23.86
N HIS A 626 11.21 26.29 23.64
CA HIS A 626 10.50 25.53 24.67
C HIS A 626 11.46 24.76 25.58
N GLY A 627 10.98 24.34 26.74
CA GLY A 627 11.74 23.59 27.76
C GLY A 627 10.95 22.49 28.43
N GLU A 628 11.19 22.27 29.72
CA GLU A 628 10.64 21.16 30.49
C GLU A 628 9.25 21.42 31.08
N MET A 629 8.33 20.51 30.80
CA MET A 629 6.98 20.44 31.34
C MET A 629 6.88 19.27 32.34
N ASP A 630 6.52 19.55 33.59
CA ASP A 630 6.24 18.51 34.57
C ASP A 630 4.83 17.96 34.36
N VAL A 631 4.67 16.63 34.38
CA VAL A 631 3.37 15.95 34.23
C VAL A 631 3.00 15.22 35.51
N TYR A 632 1.81 15.54 36.02
CA TYR A 632 1.20 14.95 37.21
C TYR A 632 -0.08 14.21 36.82
N VAL A 633 -0.35 13.08 37.47
CA VAL A 633 -1.66 12.40 37.45
C VAL A 633 -2.11 12.18 38.90
N ASP A 634 -3.35 12.53 39.21
CA ASP A 634 -3.98 12.47 40.54
C ASP A 634 -3.13 13.13 41.65
N GLY A 635 -2.43 14.22 41.29
CA GLY A 635 -1.51 14.96 42.17
C GLY A 635 -0.12 14.34 42.35
N GLN A 636 0.14 13.13 41.83
CA GLN A 636 1.47 12.52 41.82
C GLN A 636 2.23 12.91 40.54
N LYS A 637 3.44 13.46 40.67
CA LYS A 637 4.33 13.68 39.53
C LYS A 637 4.76 12.34 38.93
N LEU A 638 4.50 12.13 37.64
CA LEU A 638 4.90 10.93 36.91
C LEU A 638 6.11 11.16 36.00
N ALA A 639 6.25 12.36 35.43
CA ALA A 639 7.32 12.67 34.49
C ALA A 639 7.74 14.15 34.51
N THR A 640 8.90 14.41 33.91
CA THR A 640 9.26 15.70 33.33
C THR A 640 9.56 15.45 31.85
N VAL A 641 8.93 16.23 30.98
CA VAL A 641 8.89 16.04 29.53
C VAL A 641 9.58 17.23 28.89
N ASN A 642 10.63 17.01 28.10
CA ASN A 642 11.24 18.09 27.34
C ASN A 642 10.39 18.39 26.10
N THR A 643 9.94 19.63 25.97
CA THR A 643 9.19 20.12 24.79
C THR A 643 10.05 20.95 23.84
N GLN A 644 11.37 20.98 24.05
CA GLN A 644 12.32 21.58 23.12
C GLN A 644 12.50 20.75 21.84
N SER A 645 12.61 21.40 20.68
CA SER A 645 12.96 20.73 19.42
C SER A 645 13.73 21.66 18.48
N PRO A 646 14.65 21.19 17.61
CA PRO A 646 15.42 22.06 16.70
C PRO A 646 14.59 22.89 15.71
N THR A 647 13.33 22.52 15.48
CA THR A 647 12.35 23.28 14.69
C THR A 647 10.98 23.21 15.34
N ARG A 648 10.13 24.24 15.18
CA ARG A 648 8.77 24.25 15.72
C ARG A 648 7.91 23.19 15.03
N LYS A 649 7.25 22.34 15.82
CA LYS A 649 6.31 21.30 15.34
C LYS A 649 5.07 21.29 16.23
N ARG A 650 3.88 21.39 15.63
CA ARG A 650 2.59 21.34 16.34
C ARG A 650 2.10 19.91 16.50
N SER A 651 1.14 19.71 17.39
CA SER A 651 0.32 18.49 17.52
C SER A 651 1.11 17.21 17.78
N GLN A 652 2.24 17.31 18.48
CA GLN A 652 3.11 16.18 18.80
C GLN A 652 2.65 15.49 20.09
N LYS A 653 2.56 14.15 20.09
CA LYS A 653 2.41 13.36 21.32
C LYS A 653 3.71 13.46 22.13
N VAL A 654 3.72 14.32 23.15
CA VAL A 654 4.91 14.54 24.00
C VAL A 654 4.95 13.61 25.22
N TYR A 655 3.83 12.99 25.59
CA TYR A 655 3.78 12.03 26.71
C TYR A 655 2.65 11.01 26.54
N GLU A 656 2.84 9.81 27.10
CA GLU A 656 1.77 8.86 27.38
C GLU A 656 1.87 8.38 28.83
N THR A 657 0.74 8.29 29.54
CA THR A 657 0.73 7.80 30.92
C THR A 657 1.07 6.31 30.97
N PRO A 658 1.47 5.78 32.15
CA PRO A 658 1.28 4.37 32.48
C PRO A 658 -0.17 3.93 32.30
N ASP A 659 -0.43 2.62 32.44
CA ASP A 659 -1.79 2.13 32.55
C ASP A 659 -2.38 2.54 33.92
N LEU A 660 -3.55 3.15 33.88
CA LEU A 660 -4.31 3.66 35.02
C LEU A 660 -5.48 2.71 35.31
N LYS A 661 -6.05 2.81 36.51
CA LYS A 661 -7.28 2.06 36.85
C LYS A 661 -8.47 2.70 36.15
N ALA A 662 -9.47 1.92 35.74
CA ALA A 662 -10.69 2.51 35.18
C ALA A 662 -11.39 3.42 36.21
N GLY A 663 -11.51 4.71 35.88
CA GLY A 663 -12.18 5.70 36.70
C GLY A 663 -11.95 7.14 36.22
N ALA A 664 -12.37 8.10 37.05
CA ALA A 664 -12.08 9.52 36.85
C ALA A 664 -10.69 9.87 37.38
N HIS A 665 -9.96 10.69 36.61
CA HIS A 665 -8.58 11.05 36.81
C HIS A 665 -8.32 12.54 36.53
N THR A 666 -7.33 13.10 37.21
CA THR A 666 -6.86 14.47 37.00
C THR A 666 -5.44 14.46 36.43
N LEU A 667 -5.22 15.02 35.23
CA LEU A 667 -3.88 15.22 34.66
C LEU A 667 -3.52 16.71 34.70
N THR A 668 -2.41 17.06 35.36
CA THR A 668 -1.92 18.44 35.45
C THR A 668 -0.55 18.59 34.80
N LEU A 669 -0.45 19.55 33.89
CA LEU A 669 0.79 20.01 33.25
C LEU A 669 1.30 21.25 34.00
N VAL A 670 2.60 21.32 34.33
CA VAL A 670 3.19 22.44 35.09
C VAL A 670 4.49 22.94 34.44
N ASN A 671 4.62 24.25 34.29
CA ASN A 671 5.88 24.89 33.92
C ASN A 671 6.80 25.00 35.16
N SER A 672 7.69 24.03 35.36
CA SER A 672 8.52 23.95 36.57
C SER A 672 9.78 24.83 36.52
N LYS A 673 10.22 25.24 35.32
CA LYS A 673 11.49 25.98 35.14
C LYS A 673 11.33 27.47 34.85
N GLY A 674 10.42 27.85 33.94
CA GLY A 674 10.23 29.23 33.45
C GLY A 674 10.58 29.43 31.97
N ASP A 675 11.10 28.40 31.30
CA ASP A 675 11.19 28.33 29.83
C ASP A 675 9.78 28.15 29.25
N ALA A 676 9.56 28.34 27.94
CA ALA A 676 8.22 28.18 27.38
C ALA A 676 7.76 26.71 27.36
N ILE A 677 6.47 26.46 27.60
CA ILE A 677 5.81 25.18 27.36
C ILE A 677 4.46 25.44 26.67
N ALA A 678 3.96 24.46 25.92
CA ALA A 678 2.64 24.50 25.29
C ALA A 678 1.83 23.23 25.54
N THR A 679 0.53 23.30 25.30
CA THR A 679 -0.37 22.15 25.24
C THR A 679 -1.49 22.40 24.24
N GLU A 680 -1.89 21.32 23.55
CA GLU A 680 -2.98 21.28 22.55
C GLU A 680 -4.11 20.36 23.03
N GLY A 681 -4.19 20.12 24.35
CA GLY A 681 -5.12 19.19 24.97
C GLY A 681 -4.51 17.82 25.31
N ILE A 682 -5.37 16.90 25.75
CA ILE A 682 -5.03 15.49 25.98
C ILE A 682 -6.04 14.56 25.31
N TYR A 683 -5.62 13.33 25.03
CA TYR A 683 -6.49 12.23 24.64
C TYR A 683 -6.58 11.21 25.77
N ALA A 684 -7.77 10.68 26.03
CA ALA A 684 -8.03 9.65 27.03
C ALA A 684 -8.59 8.38 26.37
N LEU A 685 -8.11 7.21 26.82
CA LEU A 685 -8.67 5.91 26.47
C LEU A 685 -9.73 5.53 27.51
N ASN A 686 -11.00 5.52 27.10
CA ASN A 686 -12.12 5.11 27.96
C ASN A 686 -13.00 4.06 27.28
N ASN A 687 -12.46 2.85 27.11
CA ASN A 687 -13.13 1.77 26.40
C ASN A 687 -13.47 0.56 27.30
N GLN A 688 -13.93 0.81 28.53
CA GLN A 688 -14.33 -0.25 29.48
C GLN A 688 -13.22 -1.29 29.77
N GLU A 689 -11.96 -0.86 29.74
CA GLU A 689 -10.75 -1.70 29.91
C GLU A 689 -10.49 -2.70 28.76
N LYS A 690 -11.16 -2.57 27.61
CA LYS A 690 -10.91 -3.40 26.41
C LYS A 690 -9.51 -3.21 25.82
N GLY A 691 -8.90 -2.03 26.01
CA GLY A 691 -7.54 -1.72 25.58
C GLY A 691 -7.41 -1.33 24.10
N LEU A 692 -6.21 -0.90 23.74
CA LEU A 692 -5.84 -0.34 22.44
C LEU A 692 -4.64 -1.10 21.86
N PHE A 693 -4.73 -1.54 20.61
CA PHE A 693 -3.81 -2.48 19.97
C PHE A 693 -2.87 -1.80 18.97
N GLU A 694 -1.56 -1.96 19.15
CA GLU A 694 -0.52 -1.42 18.26
C GLU A 694 0.69 -2.36 18.17
N PHE A 695 1.47 -2.27 17.09
CA PHE A 695 2.74 -3.00 17.02
C PHE A 695 3.74 -2.47 18.05
N ALA A 696 4.61 -3.34 18.55
CA ALA A 696 5.65 -2.96 19.52
C ALA A 696 6.65 -1.92 18.99
N GLN A 697 6.80 -1.84 17.66
CA GLN A 697 7.72 -0.96 16.94
C GLN A 697 7.21 -0.76 15.49
N PRO A 698 7.55 0.34 14.80
CA PRO A 698 7.07 0.63 13.44
C PRO A 698 7.90 -0.03 12.32
N THR A 699 9.08 -0.58 12.64
CA THR A 699 9.97 -1.24 11.67
C THR A 699 10.58 -2.50 12.29
N LEU A 700 10.73 -3.58 11.52
CA LEU A 700 11.37 -4.83 11.94
C LEU A 700 12.32 -5.33 10.83
N ALA A 701 13.61 -5.47 11.13
CA ALA A 701 14.58 -6.09 10.23
C ALA A 701 14.58 -7.61 10.43
N VAL A 702 14.64 -8.37 9.33
CA VAL A 702 14.52 -9.84 9.32
C VAL A 702 15.45 -10.44 8.27
N LYS A 703 16.09 -11.56 8.61
CA LYS A 703 16.89 -12.34 7.65
C LYS A 703 15.97 -13.04 6.65
N LYS A 704 16.30 -12.99 5.36
CA LYS A 704 15.56 -13.72 4.31
C LYS A 704 15.50 -15.22 4.62
N GLY A 705 14.31 -15.79 4.51
CA GLY A 705 14.00 -17.18 4.88
C GLY A 705 13.61 -17.38 6.35
N ASP A 706 13.99 -16.49 7.27
CA ASP A 706 13.54 -16.56 8.67
C ASP A 706 12.16 -15.88 8.81
N PRO A 707 11.23 -16.40 9.64
CA PRO A 707 9.93 -15.78 9.84
C PRO A 707 10.02 -14.48 10.66
N ALA A 708 9.34 -13.44 10.21
CA ALA A 708 9.26 -12.16 10.89
C ALA A 708 8.44 -12.29 12.18
N GLN A 709 9.07 -12.05 13.33
CA GLN A 709 8.45 -12.13 14.66
C GLN A 709 7.72 -10.82 15.00
N VAL A 710 6.49 -10.68 14.51
CA VAL A 710 5.66 -9.48 14.66
C VAL A 710 5.01 -9.47 16.04
N VAL A 711 5.37 -8.50 16.90
CA VAL A 711 4.81 -8.35 18.24
C VAL A 711 3.72 -7.28 18.26
N VAL A 712 2.51 -7.67 18.65
CA VAL A 712 1.34 -6.79 18.87
C VAL A 712 1.12 -6.61 20.36
N LYS A 713 0.87 -5.37 20.81
CA LYS A 713 0.65 -5.01 22.22
C LYS A 713 -0.71 -4.35 22.42
N ARG A 714 -1.37 -4.71 23.53
CA ARG A 714 -2.66 -4.21 24.02
C ARG A 714 -2.39 -3.32 25.24
N LYS A 715 -2.58 -2.02 25.09
CA LYS A 715 -2.31 -0.99 26.10
C LYS A 715 -3.58 -0.45 26.75
N GLY A 716 -3.50 -0.03 28.02
CA GLY A 716 -4.57 0.67 28.72
C GLY A 716 -5.79 -0.20 29.03
N GLY A 717 -5.59 -1.50 29.23
CA GLY A 717 -6.65 -2.47 29.52
C GLY A 717 -6.46 -3.80 28.79
N SER A 718 -6.83 -4.89 29.46
CA SER A 718 -6.77 -6.25 28.92
C SER A 718 -8.04 -7.06 29.20
N LYS A 719 -9.15 -6.39 29.52
CA LYS A 719 -10.37 -6.99 30.04
C LYS A 719 -11.25 -7.57 28.94
N GLY A 720 -11.71 -8.80 29.17
CA GLY A 720 -12.39 -9.62 28.20
C GLY A 720 -11.46 -10.09 27.08
N SER A 721 -11.88 -11.14 26.38
CA SER A 721 -11.27 -11.46 25.08
C SER A 721 -11.48 -10.32 24.08
N ALA A 722 -10.57 -10.25 23.12
CA ALA A 722 -10.58 -9.27 22.05
C ALA A 722 -9.99 -9.90 20.79
N SER A 723 -10.46 -9.52 19.62
CA SER A 723 -9.95 -10.05 18.35
C SER A 723 -9.67 -8.92 17.38
N LEU A 724 -8.61 -9.08 16.57
CA LEU A 724 -8.27 -8.14 15.51
C LEU A 724 -7.59 -8.87 14.35
N LYS A 725 -7.76 -8.34 13.14
CA LYS A 725 -7.18 -8.90 11.92
C LYS A 725 -5.78 -8.34 11.70
N LEU A 726 -4.80 -9.20 11.46
CA LEU A 726 -3.47 -8.85 10.97
C LEU A 726 -3.37 -9.26 9.51
N ILE A 727 -3.01 -8.31 8.63
CA ILE A 727 -2.77 -8.56 7.21
C ILE A 727 -1.38 -8.09 6.78
N THR A 728 -0.86 -8.66 5.70
CA THR A 728 0.30 -8.14 4.94
C THR A 728 -0.14 -7.29 3.76
N GLU A 729 0.70 -6.33 3.36
CA GLU A 729 0.56 -5.54 2.12
C GLU A 729 1.92 -5.40 1.42
N PRO A 730 1.95 -5.30 0.07
CA PRO A 730 3.18 -5.17 -0.69
C PRO A 730 3.88 -3.83 -0.42
N GLY A 731 5.20 -3.90 -0.28
CA GLY A 731 6.12 -2.75 -0.26
C GLY A 731 7.01 -2.77 -1.50
N THR A 732 8.33 -2.62 -1.33
CA THR A 732 9.30 -2.89 -2.42
C THR A 732 9.49 -4.39 -2.69
N GLY A 733 9.15 -5.25 -1.74
CA GLY A 733 9.21 -6.70 -1.84
C GLY A 733 7.99 -7.30 -2.52
N VAL A 734 8.23 -8.20 -3.47
CA VAL A 734 7.18 -8.89 -4.23
C VAL A 734 6.63 -10.07 -3.44
N HIS A 735 5.30 -10.12 -3.27
CA HIS A 735 4.59 -11.25 -2.67
C HIS A 735 4.91 -12.57 -3.39
N GLY A 736 4.97 -13.68 -2.65
CA GLY A 736 5.37 -14.98 -3.18
C GLY A 736 6.86 -15.09 -3.58
N LYS A 737 7.65 -14.02 -3.49
CA LYS A 737 9.11 -14.02 -3.73
C LYS A 737 9.93 -13.59 -2.52
N VAL A 738 9.48 -12.56 -1.80
CA VAL A 738 10.15 -12.01 -0.60
C VAL A 738 9.46 -12.44 0.69
N TYR A 739 8.14 -12.56 0.66
CA TYR A 739 7.29 -12.97 1.78
C TYR A 739 6.07 -13.74 1.28
N LYS A 740 5.39 -14.47 2.17
CA LYS A 740 4.06 -15.04 1.93
C LYS A 740 2.99 -14.16 2.55
N ASP A 741 1.93 -13.87 1.82
CA ASP A 741 0.83 -13.08 2.38
C ASP A 741 0.24 -13.78 3.61
N THR A 742 0.07 -13.01 4.67
CA THR A 742 -0.40 -13.50 5.97
C THR A 742 -1.61 -12.70 6.37
N ASN A 743 -2.77 -13.33 6.26
CA ASN A 743 -4.04 -12.86 6.82
C ASN A 743 -4.42 -13.78 7.98
N VAL A 744 -4.46 -13.26 9.21
CA VAL A 744 -4.80 -14.02 10.41
C VAL A 744 -5.64 -13.17 11.39
N THR A 745 -6.58 -13.81 12.09
CA THR A 745 -7.25 -13.20 13.25
C THR A 745 -6.46 -13.49 14.51
N LEU A 746 -6.16 -12.46 15.28
CA LEU A 746 -5.42 -12.52 16.53
C LEU A 746 -6.39 -12.52 17.71
N GLU A 747 -6.72 -13.71 18.21
CA GLU A 747 -7.56 -13.88 19.40
C GLU A 747 -6.76 -13.64 20.68
N PHE A 748 -6.99 -12.50 21.35
CA PHE A 748 -6.45 -12.19 22.67
C PHE A 748 -7.39 -12.70 23.77
N ALA A 749 -6.83 -13.39 24.76
CA ALA A 749 -7.56 -13.83 25.94
C ALA A 749 -7.83 -12.68 26.93
N ASP A 750 -8.74 -12.91 27.88
CA ASP A 750 -8.92 -12.05 29.05
C ASP A 750 -7.60 -11.99 29.85
N GLY A 751 -7.14 -10.77 30.15
CA GLY A 751 -5.85 -10.51 30.78
C GLY A 751 -4.63 -10.46 29.84
N GLU A 752 -4.73 -10.90 28.58
CA GLU A 752 -3.59 -10.95 27.65
C GLU A 752 -3.23 -9.56 27.10
N THR A 753 -1.96 -9.16 27.24
CA THR A 753 -1.45 -7.81 26.93
C THR A 753 -0.50 -7.74 25.73
N GLU A 754 0.07 -8.85 25.26
CA GLU A 754 0.89 -8.88 24.04
C GLU A 754 0.84 -10.27 23.39
N LYS A 755 1.08 -10.32 22.08
CA LYS A 755 1.07 -11.56 21.29
C LYS A 755 2.08 -11.45 20.14
N THR A 756 2.83 -12.53 19.89
CA THR A 756 3.78 -12.63 18.78
C THR A 756 3.20 -13.47 17.65
N VAL A 757 3.38 -13.00 16.42
CA VAL A 757 2.84 -13.58 15.19
C VAL A 757 3.98 -13.80 14.22
N GLN A 758 4.06 -14.96 13.57
CA GLN A 758 5.08 -15.24 12.56
C GLN A 758 4.52 -14.94 11.16
N VAL A 759 5.09 -13.94 10.50
CA VAL A 759 4.83 -13.67 9.08
C VAL A 759 5.97 -14.31 8.26
N PRO A 760 5.70 -15.31 7.39
CA PRO A 760 6.78 -16.02 6.69
C PRO A 760 7.47 -15.14 5.65
N THR A 761 8.78 -14.91 5.82
CA THR A 761 9.63 -14.44 4.72
C THR A 761 10.04 -15.61 3.83
N LEU A 762 10.66 -15.33 2.69
CA LEU A 762 11.17 -16.31 1.74
C LEU A 762 12.67 -16.08 1.52
N ASP A 763 13.41 -17.16 1.28
CA ASP A 763 14.79 -17.06 0.81
C ASP A 763 14.79 -16.84 -0.72
N PHE A 764 15.30 -15.69 -1.16
CA PHE A 764 15.36 -15.29 -2.56
C PHE A 764 16.79 -15.14 -3.07
N ALA A 765 16.99 -15.40 -4.36
CA ALA A 765 18.23 -15.06 -5.05
C ALA A 765 18.30 -13.54 -5.31
N GLY A 766 19.37 -12.89 -4.87
CA GLY A 766 19.62 -11.46 -4.99
C GLY A 766 21.09 -11.12 -4.69
N LYS A 767 21.50 -9.85 -4.79
CA LYS A 767 22.81 -9.37 -4.35
C LYS A 767 22.91 -9.44 -2.82
N ALA A 768 24.14 -9.48 -2.29
CA ALA A 768 24.39 -9.41 -0.84
C ALA A 768 23.88 -8.09 -0.21
N THR A 769 23.74 -7.04 -1.02
CA THR A 769 23.26 -5.69 -0.66
C THR A 769 21.73 -5.55 -0.64
N ASP A 770 20.98 -6.53 -1.13
CA ASP A 770 19.54 -6.35 -1.37
C ASP A 770 18.75 -6.32 -0.05
N VAL A 771 17.87 -5.31 0.05
CA VAL A 771 16.87 -5.15 1.10
C VAL A 771 15.54 -4.90 0.43
N TYR A 772 14.54 -5.71 0.77
CA TYR A 772 13.16 -5.56 0.31
C TYR A 772 12.24 -5.36 1.50
N ASP A 773 11.17 -4.59 1.34
CA ASP A 773 10.20 -4.34 2.40
C ASP A 773 8.78 -4.79 2.04
N PHE A 774 8.01 -5.13 3.07
CA PHE A 774 6.56 -5.28 2.98
C PHE A 774 5.93 -4.72 4.27
N LYS A 775 4.63 -4.46 4.23
CA LYS A 775 3.88 -3.89 5.34
C LYS A 775 3.07 -4.96 6.05
N VAL A 776 2.86 -4.76 7.34
CA VAL A 776 1.91 -5.51 8.16
C VAL A 776 0.96 -4.49 8.81
N LYS A 777 -0.36 -4.68 8.71
CA LYS A 777 -1.37 -3.78 9.27
C LYS A 777 -2.25 -4.49 10.30
N LEU A 778 -2.68 -3.74 11.32
CA LEU A 778 -3.75 -4.10 12.23
C LEU A 778 -5.07 -3.50 11.76
N LEU A 779 -6.09 -4.33 11.57
CA LEU A 779 -7.42 -3.96 11.09
C LEU A 779 -8.51 -4.60 11.95
N HIS A 780 -9.74 -4.09 11.83
CA HIS A 780 -10.96 -4.72 12.35
C HIS A 780 -10.86 -5.27 13.81
N PRO A 781 -10.54 -4.43 14.81
CA PRO A 781 -10.68 -4.84 16.20
C PRO A 781 -12.16 -5.10 16.55
N ASP A 782 -12.39 -5.96 17.54
CA ASP A 782 -13.73 -6.26 18.04
C ASP A 782 -14.40 -5.05 18.73
N GLN A 783 -15.73 -5.11 18.88
CA GLN A 783 -16.50 -3.97 19.37
C GLN A 783 -16.08 -3.55 20.79
N GLY A 784 -15.46 -2.37 20.87
CA GLY A 784 -14.93 -1.75 22.09
C GLY A 784 -13.40 -1.67 22.11
N SER A 785 -12.68 -2.52 21.37
CA SER A 785 -11.23 -2.42 21.22
C SER A 785 -10.86 -1.42 20.11
N LEU A 786 -9.70 -0.76 20.26
CA LEU A 786 -9.21 0.27 19.33
C LEU A 786 -7.88 -0.16 18.69
N VAL A 787 -7.55 0.36 17.50
CA VAL A 787 -6.19 0.30 16.95
C VAL A 787 -5.43 1.57 17.36
N GLY A 788 -4.14 1.44 17.71
CA GLY A 788 -3.33 2.47 18.35
C GLY A 788 -2.47 3.34 17.43
N PHE A 789 -1.39 3.87 18.00
CA PHE A 789 -0.48 4.84 17.35
C PHE A 789 0.49 4.17 16.37
N ILE A 790 0.68 2.85 16.45
CA ILE A 790 1.47 2.05 15.51
C ILE A 790 0.54 0.99 14.87
N PRO A 791 -0.36 1.40 13.95
CA PRO A 791 -1.30 0.50 13.26
C PRO A 791 -0.66 -0.28 12.10
N GLU A 792 0.54 0.13 11.69
CA GLU A 792 1.31 -0.40 10.55
C GLU A 792 2.76 -0.64 10.98
N LEU A 793 3.34 -1.73 10.49
CA LEU A 793 4.73 -2.16 10.70
C LEU A 793 5.38 -2.42 9.34
N THR A 794 6.53 -1.80 9.07
CA THR A 794 7.37 -2.13 7.91
C THR A 794 8.32 -3.26 8.27
N VAL A 795 8.18 -4.41 7.62
CA VAL A 795 9.13 -5.53 7.73
C VAL A 795 10.16 -5.43 6.60
N GLN A 796 11.44 -5.34 6.94
CA GLN A 796 12.55 -5.29 5.99
C GLN A 796 13.27 -6.64 5.96
N VAL A 797 13.25 -7.31 4.81
CA VAL A 797 13.84 -8.62 4.58
C VAL A 797 15.18 -8.47 3.85
N MET A 798 16.25 -9.01 4.43
CA MET A 798 17.63 -8.76 4.00
C MET A 798 18.58 -9.95 4.28
N ASN A 799 19.83 -9.87 3.85
CA ASN A 799 20.87 -10.85 4.22
C ASN A 799 21.28 -10.70 5.71
N GLU A 800 21.71 -11.79 6.36
CA GLU A 800 22.06 -11.79 7.80
C GLU A 800 23.08 -10.70 8.17
N ASP A 801 24.07 -10.47 7.30
CA ASP A 801 25.15 -9.49 7.52
C ASP A 801 24.70 -8.02 7.40
N LEU A 802 23.50 -7.76 6.85
CA LEU A 802 22.92 -6.41 6.77
C LEU A 802 22.09 -6.02 8.00
N LEU A 803 21.70 -7.01 8.84
CA LEU A 803 20.88 -6.79 10.03
C LEU A 803 21.55 -5.77 10.99
N PRO A 804 20.79 -4.87 11.64
CA PRO A 804 21.35 -3.82 12.50
C PRO A 804 22.31 -4.34 13.58
N GLU A 805 22.04 -5.50 14.17
CA GLU A 805 22.87 -6.15 15.19
C GLU A 805 24.18 -6.76 14.65
N ASN A 806 24.26 -7.01 13.34
CA ASN A 806 25.44 -7.53 12.65
C ASN A 806 26.21 -6.43 11.89
N ARG A 807 25.75 -5.18 11.97
CA ARG A 807 26.38 -3.99 11.38
C ARG A 807 27.09 -3.21 12.48
N LYS A 808 28.38 -2.93 12.27
CA LYS A 808 29.22 -2.24 13.25
C LYS A 808 29.84 -0.99 12.66
N GLU A 809 29.31 0.16 13.05
CA GLU A 809 29.90 1.44 12.69
C GLU A 809 31.24 1.64 13.43
N VAL A 810 32.17 2.26 12.70
CA VAL A 810 33.55 2.55 13.08
C VAL A 810 33.81 3.98 12.67
N ASP A 811 34.06 4.80 13.69
CA ASP A 811 34.49 6.19 13.58
C ASP A 811 35.70 6.37 12.64
N ASP A 812 35.70 7.43 11.83
CA ASP A 812 36.79 7.75 10.92
C ASP A 812 38.11 8.09 11.64
N GLN A 813 38.06 8.59 12.88
CA GLN A 813 39.24 8.94 13.68
C GLN A 813 39.63 7.81 14.65
N ASN A 814 39.11 6.60 14.44
CA ASN A 814 39.45 5.44 15.25
C ASN A 814 40.96 5.09 15.13
N PRO A 815 41.71 4.98 16.24
CA PRO A 815 43.17 4.82 16.22
C PRO A 815 43.69 3.47 15.69
N LYS A 816 42.80 2.57 15.25
CA LYS A 816 43.15 1.33 14.52
C LYS A 816 43.18 1.52 12.99
N LEU A 817 42.61 2.60 12.48
CA LEU A 817 42.69 2.97 11.07
C LEU A 817 44.09 3.50 10.76
N TYR A 818 44.64 3.13 9.61
CA TYR A 818 45.91 3.65 9.14
C TYR A 818 45.67 4.74 8.08
N TYR A 819 46.07 5.96 8.41
CA TYR A 819 46.13 7.09 7.49
C TYR A 819 47.58 7.36 7.06
N SER A 820 47.76 7.74 5.81
CA SER A 820 49.06 8.21 5.32
C SER A 820 49.37 9.65 5.76
N GLN A 821 50.52 10.19 5.36
CA GLN A 821 50.89 11.56 5.72
C GLN A 821 50.08 12.58 4.90
N GLY A 822 49.54 13.60 5.58
CA GLY A 822 48.78 14.70 4.96
C GLY A 822 47.26 14.61 5.09
N TRP A 823 46.73 13.69 5.90
CA TRP A 823 45.34 13.73 6.34
C TRP A 823 45.11 14.75 7.45
N HIS A 824 43.94 15.37 7.43
CA HIS A 824 43.41 16.26 8.45
C HIS A 824 42.21 15.59 9.13
N HIS A 825 42.00 15.91 10.39
CA HIS A 825 40.94 15.37 11.24
C HIS A 825 40.25 16.54 11.97
N GLU A 826 38.93 16.65 11.85
CA GLU A 826 38.12 17.73 12.44
C GLU A 826 37.07 17.17 13.40
N THR A 827 36.69 17.94 14.44
CA THR A 827 35.77 17.53 15.50
C THR A 827 34.70 18.59 15.74
N ASP A 828 33.63 18.21 16.46
CA ASP A 828 32.48 19.06 16.82
C ASP A 828 31.61 19.53 15.63
N ASN A 829 31.74 18.92 14.45
CA ASN A 829 30.96 19.27 13.27
C ASN A 829 29.59 18.56 13.22
N GLN A 830 28.54 19.27 13.65
CA GLN A 830 27.15 18.78 13.72
C GLN A 830 26.53 18.28 12.40
N ASN A 831 27.22 18.40 11.26
CA ASN A 831 26.77 17.87 9.98
C ASN A 831 27.12 16.38 9.77
N PHE A 832 27.90 15.78 10.67
CA PHE A 832 28.44 14.42 10.54
C PHE A 832 28.02 13.49 11.67
N SER A 833 28.08 12.19 11.40
CA SER A 833 27.46 11.13 12.21
C SER A 833 27.90 11.11 13.68
N ASN A 834 29.21 11.19 13.92
CA ASN A 834 29.82 11.27 15.25
C ASN A 834 30.31 12.68 15.60
N GLY A 835 30.05 13.68 14.75
CA GLY A 835 30.65 15.02 14.85
C GLY A 835 32.08 15.13 14.32
N THR A 836 32.58 14.12 13.61
CA THR A 836 33.94 14.01 13.06
C THR A 836 33.95 14.05 11.53
N GLU A 837 35.06 14.50 10.93
CA GLU A 837 35.36 14.21 9.51
C GLU A 837 36.89 14.11 9.29
N SER A 838 37.30 13.27 8.33
CA SER A 838 38.71 13.07 7.96
C SER A 838 38.91 13.20 6.46
N TRP A 839 39.89 14.02 6.04
CA TRP A 839 40.09 14.35 4.63
C TRP A 839 41.55 14.65 4.26
N SER A 840 41.87 14.54 2.97
CA SER A 840 43.16 14.93 2.40
C SER A 840 43.02 15.39 0.94
N SER A 841 44.05 16.02 0.37
CA SER A 841 44.10 16.40 -1.05
C SER A 841 45.54 16.60 -1.54
N PHE A 842 45.77 16.52 -2.85
CA PHE A 842 47.12 16.72 -3.43
C PHE A 842 47.73 18.08 -3.09
N ASN A 843 46.91 19.11 -2.81
CA ASN A 843 47.39 20.44 -2.41
C ASN A 843 47.87 20.50 -0.94
N GLN A 844 47.50 19.54 -0.09
CA GLN A 844 47.97 19.46 1.30
C GLN A 844 49.31 18.72 1.42
N VAL A 845 49.64 17.86 0.46
CA VAL A 845 50.88 17.07 0.48
C VAL A 845 51.97 17.76 -0.35
N THR A 846 52.96 18.33 0.34
CA THR A 846 53.93 19.25 -0.26
C THR A 846 55.03 18.58 -1.09
N ASP A 847 55.22 17.27 -0.99
CA ASP A 847 56.24 16.53 -1.73
C ASP A 847 55.65 15.51 -2.71
N GLU A 848 56.32 15.37 -3.85
CA GLU A 848 55.86 14.54 -4.98
C GLU A 848 56.05 13.03 -4.74
N GLU A 849 56.49 12.59 -3.56
CA GLU A 849 56.39 11.17 -3.17
C GLU A 849 55.16 10.93 -2.30
N GLY A 850 54.93 11.74 -1.26
CA GLY A 850 53.73 11.67 -0.43
C GLY A 850 52.42 11.77 -1.23
N LYS A 851 52.40 12.59 -2.30
CA LYS A 851 51.26 12.67 -3.23
C LYS A 851 50.87 11.35 -3.91
N LYS A 852 51.74 10.33 -3.90
CA LYS A 852 51.47 8.99 -4.47
C LYS A 852 50.92 7.98 -3.46
N HIS A 853 50.73 8.42 -2.21
CA HIS A 853 50.30 7.60 -1.09
C HIS A 853 49.31 8.42 -0.25
N ILE A 854 48.21 8.89 -0.84
CA ILE A 854 47.12 9.57 -0.13
C ILE A 854 46.02 8.53 0.16
N ASP A 855 46.11 7.93 1.34
CA ASP A 855 45.47 6.64 1.65
C ASP A 855 44.79 6.61 3.01
N VAL A 856 43.65 5.91 3.07
CA VAL A 856 43.13 5.32 4.30
C VAL A 856 43.07 3.80 4.14
N THR A 857 43.51 3.08 5.18
CA THR A 857 43.52 1.61 5.23
C THR A 857 42.83 1.12 6.49
N ILE A 858 41.81 0.28 6.32
CA ILE A 858 41.06 -0.39 7.38
C ILE A 858 41.38 -1.90 7.36
N THR A 859 41.77 -2.44 8.52
CA THR A 859 42.00 -3.87 8.71
C THR A 859 40.92 -4.41 9.65
N PHE A 860 40.24 -5.48 9.25
CA PHE A 860 39.05 -5.96 9.96
C PHE A 860 38.88 -7.48 9.86
N LYS A 861 38.04 -8.03 10.73
CA LYS A 861 37.40 -9.34 10.57
C LYS A 861 35.94 -9.11 10.22
N GLY A 862 35.37 -9.89 9.29
CA GLY A 862 33.97 -9.77 8.90
C GLY A 862 33.64 -10.45 7.58
N THR A 863 32.53 -10.03 6.98
CA THR A 863 32.04 -10.45 5.64
C THR A 863 31.67 -9.25 4.76
N GLY A 864 31.86 -8.02 5.25
CA GLY A 864 31.72 -6.82 4.43
C GLY A 864 32.23 -5.54 5.09
N VAL A 865 32.38 -4.50 4.29
CA VAL A 865 32.78 -3.15 4.69
C VAL A 865 32.15 -2.11 3.77
N GLU A 866 31.49 -1.13 4.36
CA GLU A 866 31.04 0.10 3.72
C GLU A 866 31.91 1.29 4.18
N VAL A 867 32.27 2.19 3.28
CA VAL A 867 32.96 3.45 3.53
C VAL A 867 31.98 4.58 3.26
N ARG A 868 31.51 5.24 4.31
CA ARG A 868 30.66 6.44 4.25
C ARG A 868 31.53 7.68 4.19
N GLY A 869 31.12 8.66 3.41
CA GLY A 869 31.83 9.93 3.26
C GLY A 869 31.02 10.97 2.51
N VAL A 870 31.74 11.88 1.88
CA VAL A 870 31.14 13.02 1.15
C VAL A 870 31.48 12.91 -0.32
N VAL A 871 30.48 13.14 -1.18
CA VAL A 871 30.71 13.43 -2.59
C VAL A 871 30.64 14.93 -2.82
N ASP A 872 31.55 15.48 -3.63
CA ASP A 872 31.70 16.93 -3.85
C ASP A 872 32.39 17.23 -5.20
N PRO A 873 32.12 18.38 -5.86
CA PRO A 873 32.80 18.75 -7.11
C PRO A 873 34.32 18.85 -7.03
N SER A 874 34.90 18.99 -5.83
CA SER A 874 36.35 19.03 -5.59
C SER A 874 36.98 17.65 -5.30
N HIS A 875 36.20 16.62 -5.01
CA HIS A 875 36.73 15.29 -4.69
C HIS A 875 37.19 14.52 -5.94
N GLY A 876 37.97 13.47 -5.77
CA GLY A 876 38.60 12.71 -6.86
C GLY A 876 38.14 11.28 -7.01
N LEU A 877 38.72 10.63 -8.04
CA LEU A 877 38.59 9.20 -8.29
C LEU A 877 39.52 8.41 -7.37
N TYR A 878 39.14 7.19 -7.04
CA TYR A 878 39.87 6.33 -6.12
C TYR A 878 40.23 4.99 -6.75
N SER A 879 41.45 4.50 -6.49
CA SER A 879 41.74 3.08 -6.62
C SER A 879 41.45 2.38 -5.29
N VAL A 880 40.81 1.22 -5.39
CA VAL A 880 40.36 0.43 -4.23
C VAL A 880 41.11 -0.89 -4.25
N THR A 881 41.77 -1.23 -3.14
CA THR A 881 42.47 -2.50 -2.99
C THR A 881 41.95 -3.28 -1.79
N LEU A 882 41.60 -4.55 -2.00
CA LEU A 882 41.19 -5.50 -0.97
C LEU A 882 42.19 -6.67 -0.97
N ASP A 883 42.74 -6.99 0.20
CA ASP A 883 43.68 -8.09 0.42
C ASP A 883 44.85 -8.10 -0.60
N GLY A 884 45.43 -6.91 -0.80
CA GLY A 884 46.55 -6.66 -1.71
C GLY A 884 46.21 -6.66 -3.21
N LYS A 885 44.93 -6.75 -3.59
CA LYS A 885 44.47 -6.80 -4.99
C LYS A 885 43.56 -5.62 -5.30
N GLU A 886 43.74 -5.03 -6.48
CA GLU A 886 42.87 -3.98 -6.98
C GLU A 886 41.47 -4.52 -7.32
N ILE A 887 40.44 -3.73 -6.98
CA ILE A 887 39.03 -4.03 -7.15
C ILE A 887 38.47 -3.03 -8.16
N ALA A 888 37.96 -3.53 -9.29
CA ALA A 888 37.22 -2.74 -10.26
C ALA A 888 35.84 -2.33 -9.69
N PHE A 889 35.27 -1.25 -10.23
CA PHE A 889 33.90 -0.86 -9.89
C PHE A 889 32.88 -1.85 -10.46
N GLU A 890 31.78 -2.06 -9.73
CA GLU A 890 30.57 -2.75 -10.22
C GLU A 890 29.34 -2.04 -9.65
N GLU A 891 28.24 -2.02 -10.40
CA GLU A 891 27.01 -1.32 -10.02
C GLU A 891 26.46 -1.77 -8.65
N GLY A 892 26.39 -0.83 -7.71
CA GLY A 892 25.97 -1.03 -6.33
C GLY A 892 27.12 -1.16 -5.32
N ARG A 893 28.39 -1.18 -5.76
CA ARG A 893 29.56 -1.22 -4.86
C ARG A 893 29.98 0.14 -4.31
N GLY A 894 29.22 1.22 -4.52
CA GLY A 894 29.55 2.56 -4.02
C GLY A 894 29.17 3.65 -5.02
N HIS A 895 29.74 4.84 -4.83
CA HIS A 895 29.59 5.99 -5.74
C HIS A 895 30.70 5.98 -6.81
N ASP A 896 30.33 6.24 -8.06
CA ASP A 896 31.21 6.12 -9.21
C ASP A 896 31.37 7.40 -10.03
N TYR A 897 32.24 7.33 -11.02
CA TYR A 897 32.35 8.29 -12.11
C TYR A 897 32.81 7.57 -13.40
N GLU A 898 32.17 7.89 -14.53
CA GLU A 898 32.46 7.33 -15.85
C GLU A 898 33.54 8.13 -16.59
N ILE A 899 34.55 7.44 -17.14
CA ILE A 899 35.55 8.01 -18.04
C ILE A 899 35.65 7.11 -19.29
N GLU A 900 35.33 7.67 -20.45
CA GLU A 900 35.37 7.00 -21.78
C GLU A 900 34.58 5.67 -21.89
N GLY A 901 33.67 5.40 -20.93
CA GLY A 901 32.84 4.19 -20.83
C GLY A 901 33.28 3.21 -19.73
N ASP A 902 34.41 3.45 -19.07
CA ASP A 902 34.86 2.71 -17.89
C ASP A 902 34.45 3.45 -16.59
N HIS A 903 33.98 2.72 -15.58
CA HIS A 903 33.52 3.28 -14.30
C HIS A 903 34.56 3.09 -13.19
N TYR A 904 34.74 4.11 -12.35
CA TYR A 904 35.70 4.14 -11.24
C TYR A 904 35.04 4.56 -9.94
N PHE A 905 35.46 4.02 -8.80
CA PHE A 905 35.07 4.55 -7.49
C PHE A 905 35.45 6.02 -7.38
N SER A 906 34.55 6.86 -6.86
CA SER A 906 34.75 8.31 -6.91
C SER A 906 34.01 9.06 -5.82
N GLY A 907 34.69 10.04 -5.22
CA GLY A 907 34.05 11.08 -4.43
C GLY A 907 33.53 12.25 -5.28
N TYR A 908 33.82 12.32 -6.58
CA TYR A 908 33.34 13.42 -7.41
C TYR A 908 31.82 13.35 -7.61
N GLY A 909 31.14 14.49 -7.46
CA GLY A 909 29.73 14.64 -7.84
C GLY A 909 29.35 16.11 -8.07
N ASP A 910 28.30 16.37 -8.85
CA ASP A 910 27.89 17.73 -9.27
C ASP A 910 27.53 18.68 -8.11
N GLN A 911 27.19 18.14 -6.93
CA GLN A 911 26.81 18.88 -5.73
C GLN A 911 27.32 18.15 -4.49
N ARG A 912 27.68 18.92 -3.44
CA ARG A 912 28.09 18.33 -2.15
C ARG A 912 26.92 17.55 -1.53
N LYS A 913 27.11 16.26 -1.29
CA LYS A 913 26.17 15.42 -0.52
C LYS A 913 26.92 14.68 0.58
N LEU A 914 26.35 14.70 1.79
CA LEU A 914 26.89 14.03 2.97
C LEU A 914 26.37 12.59 3.07
N ASP A 915 27.00 11.79 3.93
CA ASP A 915 26.61 10.40 4.24
C ASP A 915 26.38 9.52 2.98
N GLN A 916 27.27 9.63 2.00
CA GLN A 916 27.22 8.83 0.77
C GLN A 916 28.11 7.58 0.90
N SER A 917 27.65 6.48 0.30
CA SER A 917 28.41 5.23 0.21
C SER A 917 29.49 5.36 -0.87
N LEU A 918 30.74 5.61 -0.47
CA LEU A 918 31.87 5.76 -1.41
C LEU A 918 32.36 4.40 -1.92
N VAL A 919 32.42 3.41 -1.02
CA VAL A 919 32.76 2.01 -1.31
C VAL A 919 31.87 1.12 -0.45
N ASN A 920 31.37 0.02 -1.00
CA ASN A 920 30.48 -0.93 -0.35
C ASN A 920 30.78 -2.34 -0.85
N LEU A 921 31.56 -3.10 -0.09
CA LEU A 921 31.96 -4.47 -0.43
C LEU A 921 31.27 -5.43 0.55
N GLN A 922 30.27 -6.16 0.07
CA GLN A 922 29.47 -7.11 0.86
C GLN A 922 29.60 -8.53 0.28
N GLY A 923 29.44 -9.55 1.12
CA GLY A 923 29.58 -10.95 0.70
C GLY A 923 31.03 -11.42 0.55
N LEU A 924 31.97 -10.79 1.28
CA LEU A 924 33.34 -11.25 1.42
C LEU A 924 33.40 -12.59 2.15
N ALA A 925 34.43 -13.39 1.88
CA ALA A 925 34.62 -14.68 2.54
C ALA A 925 34.92 -14.48 4.03
N LYS A 926 34.17 -15.13 4.93
CA LYS A 926 34.32 -14.96 6.39
C LYS A 926 35.77 -15.16 6.85
N GLY A 927 36.42 -14.06 7.23
CA GLY A 927 37.83 -14.04 7.56
C GLY A 927 38.33 -12.66 7.99
N TYR A 928 39.64 -12.50 7.96
CA TYR A 928 40.35 -11.23 8.09
C TYR A 928 40.54 -10.60 6.72
N HIS A 929 40.43 -9.29 6.64
CA HIS A 929 40.56 -8.49 5.43
C HIS A 929 41.33 -7.19 5.67
N GLN A 930 41.90 -6.64 4.61
CA GLN A 930 42.42 -5.28 4.58
C GLN A 930 41.92 -4.55 3.33
N LEU A 931 41.14 -3.49 3.53
CA LEU A 931 40.72 -2.57 2.49
C LEU A 931 41.58 -1.30 2.56
N ARG A 932 42.16 -0.89 1.43
CA ARG A 932 42.84 0.40 1.26
C ARG A 932 42.13 1.19 0.15
N LEU A 933 41.79 2.43 0.48
CA LEU A 933 41.19 3.42 -0.42
C LEU A 933 42.24 4.50 -0.71
N HIS A 934 42.58 4.69 -1.98
CA HIS A 934 43.68 5.53 -2.44
C HIS A 934 43.18 6.63 -3.38
N LEU A 935 43.51 7.89 -3.12
CA LEU A 935 43.25 9.01 -4.04
C LEU A 935 44.27 8.97 -5.18
N ASP A 936 43.90 8.34 -6.30
CA ASP A 936 44.89 7.82 -7.24
C ASP A 936 45.49 8.90 -8.17
N PRO A 937 46.82 9.11 -8.20
CA PRO A 937 47.48 10.12 -9.03
C PRO A 937 47.61 9.72 -10.52
N ALA A 938 47.14 8.54 -10.93
CA ALA A 938 46.98 8.14 -12.33
C ALA A 938 45.55 8.35 -12.83
N LEU A 939 44.54 8.35 -11.94
CA LEU A 939 43.14 8.66 -12.26
C LEU A 939 42.79 10.15 -12.08
N ASN A 940 43.65 10.91 -11.39
CA ASN A 940 43.49 12.34 -11.12
C ASN A 940 44.75 13.13 -11.55
N ASP A 941 44.62 14.45 -11.74
CA ASP A 941 45.78 15.34 -11.93
C ASP A 941 46.46 15.65 -10.56
N PRO A 942 47.71 15.25 -10.31
CA PRO A 942 48.41 15.50 -9.03
C PRO A 942 48.83 16.96 -8.79
N GLN A 943 48.54 17.87 -9.73
CA GLN A 943 48.68 19.33 -9.58
C GLN A 943 47.32 20.03 -9.40
N SER A 944 46.22 19.27 -9.35
CA SER A 944 44.87 19.77 -9.07
C SER A 944 44.53 19.74 -7.56
N SER A 945 43.48 20.46 -7.17
CA SER A 945 42.96 20.45 -5.79
C SER A 945 42.10 19.23 -5.44
N ARG A 946 42.26 18.10 -6.14
CA ARG A 946 41.45 16.89 -5.95
C ARG A 946 41.64 16.31 -4.54
N ALA A 947 40.53 15.97 -3.90
CA ALA A 947 40.47 15.57 -2.50
C ALA A 947 39.78 14.21 -2.27
N ILE A 948 39.95 13.67 -1.06
CA ILE A 948 39.28 12.50 -0.51
C ILE A 948 38.75 12.84 0.89
N GLN A 949 37.54 12.37 1.23
CA GLN A 949 36.92 12.57 2.54
C GLN A 949 36.12 11.33 2.98
N VAL A 950 36.28 10.92 4.23
CA VAL A 950 35.48 9.87 4.90
C VAL A 950 34.83 10.41 6.19
N ASP A 951 33.71 9.81 6.60
CA ASP A 951 32.94 10.13 7.83
C ASP A 951 32.83 8.91 8.75
N ARG A 952 32.56 7.71 8.22
CA ARG A 952 32.65 6.46 9.00
C ARG A 952 32.80 5.23 8.12
N PHE A 953 33.17 4.12 8.75
CA PHE A 953 33.20 2.79 8.15
C PHE A 953 32.10 1.94 8.79
N VAL A 954 31.44 1.07 8.03
CA VAL A 954 30.44 0.13 8.56
C VAL A 954 30.89 -1.28 8.23
N LEU A 955 31.35 -2.00 9.24
CA LEU A 955 31.71 -3.42 9.10
C LEU A 955 30.45 -4.27 9.14
N SER A 956 30.43 -5.32 8.32
CA SER A 956 29.30 -6.25 8.22
C SER A 956 29.70 -7.65 8.68
N GLY A 957 28.76 -8.34 9.32
CA GLY A 957 28.86 -9.72 9.76
C GLY A 957 28.90 -9.89 11.27
N LYS A 958 28.32 -10.99 11.74
CA LYS A 958 28.07 -11.32 13.16
C LYS A 958 29.29 -11.30 14.08
N ASP A 959 30.46 -11.64 13.55
CA ASP A 959 31.74 -11.64 14.28
C ASP A 959 32.64 -10.43 13.90
N SER A 960 32.05 -9.32 13.46
CA SER A 960 32.81 -8.20 12.88
C SER A 960 33.64 -7.40 13.89
N GLN A 961 34.90 -7.16 13.53
CA GLN A 961 35.90 -6.56 14.42
C GLN A 961 36.91 -5.70 13.67
N LEU A 962 37.08 -4.45 14.10
CA LEU A 962 38.19 -3.58 13.69
C LEU A 962 39.50 -3.99 14.40
N LEU A 963 40.59 -4.09 13.64
CA LEU A 963 41.89 -4.59 14.09
C LEU A 963 43.02 -3.62 13.72
N SER A 964 44.00 -3.45 14.61
CA SER A 964 45.29 -2.84 14.26
C SER A 964 46.25 -3.90 13.67
N GLN A 965 47.38 -3.46 13.10
CA GLN A 965 48.40 -4.41 12.60
C GLN A 965 49.04 -5.22 13.73
N GLU A 966 49.21 -4.65 14.91
CA GLU A 966 49.76 -5.30 16.10
C GLU A 966 48.82 -6.38 16.65
N GLU A 967 47.51 -6.11 16.66
CA GLU A 967 46.50 -7.09 17.03
C GLU A 967 46.48 -8.26 16.03
N LEU A 968 46.55 -7.98 14.72
CA LEU A 968 46.61 -9.01 13.70
C LEU A 968 47.90 -9.86 13.82
N GLN A 969 49.05 -9.25 14.07
CA GLN A 969 50.31 -9.95 14.34
C GLN A 969 50.23 -10.85 15.59
N GLN A 970 49.59 -10.37 16.66
CA GLN A 970 49.42 -11.15 17.88
C GLN A 970 48.45 -12.33 17.68
N ILE A 971 47.35 -12.15 16.94
CA ILE A 971 46.42 -13.23 16.53
C ILE A 971 47.16 -14.32 15.75
N ILE A 972 47.97 -13.94 14.76
CA ILE A 972 48.80 -14.86 13.97
C ILE A 972 49.75 -15.63 14.88
N LYS A 973 50.46 -14.93 15.78
CA LYS A 973 51.43 -15.53 16.70
C LYS A 973 50.78 -16.54 17.64
N GLU A 974 49.70 -16.16 18.32
CA GLU A 974 48.99 -17.04 19.26
C GLU A 974 48.39 -18.26 18.55
N GLY A 975 47.82 -18.07 17.35
CA GLY A 975 47.33 -19.17 16.53
C GLY A 975 48.44 -20.12 16.08
N VAL A 976 49.60 -19.59 15.66
CA VAL A 976 50.78 -20.39 15.31
C VAL A 976 51.34 -21.16 16.52
N GLU A 977 51.38 -20.56 17.70
CA GLU A 977 51.79 -21.22 18.94
C GLU A 977 50.79 -22.33 19.33
N LYS A 978 49.49 -22.09 19.19
CA LYS A 978 48.44 -23.10 19.43
C LYS A 978 48.53 -24.26 18.43
N ILE A 979 48.67 -23.99 17.14
CA ILE A 979 48.85 -25.00 16.08
C ILE A 979 50.08 -25.87 16.34
N LYS A 980 51.20 -25.28 16.81
CA LYS A 980 52.42 -26.01 17.20
C LYS A 980 52.25 -26.86 18.47
N ALA A 981 51.33 -26.50 19.37
CA ALA A 981 51.04 -27.25 20.58
C ALA A 981 50.08 -28.44 20.33
N THR A 982 49.32 -28.43 19.23
CA THR A 982 48.37 -29.49 18.89
C THR A 982 49.08 -30.74 18.35
N SER A 983 48.93 -31.89 19.02
CA SER A 983 49.40 -33.18 18.50
C SER A 983 48.67 -33.56 17.20
N LEU A 984 49.45 -33.97 16.20
CA LEU A 984 48.95 -34.47 14.91
C LEU A 984 49.01 -36.02 14.83
N ASP A 985 49.34 -36.69 15.93
CA ASP A 985 49.60 -38.14 15.95
C ASP A 985 48.34 -38.94 15.63
N ARG A 986 47.20 -38.52 16.20
CA ARG A 986 45.87 -39.09 15.94
C ARG A 986 45.08 -38.39 14.83
N LEU A 987 45.62 -37.41 14.10
CA LEU A 987 44.88 -36.80 12.99
C LEU A 987 44.57 -37.88 11.92
N LYS A 988 43.37 -37.89 11.33
CA LYS A 988 42.97 -38.88 10.32
C LYS A 988 43.95 -38.89 9.15
N ALA A 989 44.30 -40.10 8.69
CA ALA A 989 45.40 -40.29 7.73
C ALA A 989 45.25 -39.49 6.42
N ALA A 990 44.00 -39.26 5.97
CA ALA A 990 43.69 -38.47 4.78
C ALA A 990 43.98 -36.96 4.92
N LEU A 991 43.96 -36.41 6.14
CA LEU A 991 44.14 -34.97 6.40
C LEU A 991 45.60 -34.60 6.67
N LYS A 992 46.44 -35.55 7.11
CA LYS A 992 47.86 -35.29 7.43
C LYS A 992 48.64 -34.62 6.29
N PRO A 993 48.53 -35.03 5.00
CA PRO A 993 49.25 -34.38 3.91
C PRO A 993 48.83 -32.92 3.70
N THR A 994 47.53 -32.64 3.74
CA THR A 994 46.96 -31.30 3.54
C THR A 994 47.40 -30.33 4.65
N ILE A 995 47.30 -30.76 5.91
CA ILE A 995 47.74 -29.96 7.06
C ILE A 995 49.26 -29.74 7.04
N GLN A 996 50.05 -30.75 6.68
CA GLN A 996 51.50 -30.61 6.54
C GLN A 996 51.89 -29.63 5.43
N HIS A 997 51.15 -29.63 4.30
CA HIS A 997 51.35 -28.69 3.21
C HIS A 997 51.01 -27.26 3.64
N GLN A 998 49.83 -27.01 4.21
CA GLN A 998 49.39 -25.70 4.67
C GLN A 998 50.28 -25.14 5.79
N LEU A 999 50.75 -25.98 6.72
CA LEU A 999 51.69 -25.57 7.77
C LEU A 999 53.07 -25.22 7.19
N THR A 1000 53.49 -25.88 6.11
CA THR A 1000 54.73 -25.55 5.39
C THR A 1000 54.60 -24.22 4.66
N GLU A 1001 53.47 -23.97 3.98
CA GLU A 1001 53.18 -22.69 3.32
C GLU A 1001 53.11 -21.54 4.32
N LEU A 1002 52.40 -21.69 5.43
CA LEU A 1002 52.34 -20.70 6.50
C LEU A 1002 53.75 -20.41 7.07
N THR A 1003 54.57 -21.45 7.25
CA THR A 1003 55.96 -21.29 7.69
C THR A 1003 56.80 -20.56 6.62
N GLN A 1004 56.57 -20.80 5.34
CA GLN A 1004 57.27 -20.09 4.26
C GLN A 1004 56.82 -18.62 4.15
N LEU A 1005 55.54 -18.34 4.34
CA LEU A 1005 54.97 -16.99 4.36
C LEU A 1005 55.55 -16.16 5.52
N LEU A 1006 55.50 -16.69 6.74
CA LEU A 1006 55.99 -16.00 7.95
C LEU A 1006 57.51 -15.81 8.00
N ASN A 1007 58.28 -16.49 7.14
CA ASN A 1007 59.73 -16.30 7.00
C ASN A 1007 60.11 -15.27 5.92
N GLN A 1008 59.14 -14.61 5.28
CA GLN A 1008 59.40 -13.50 4.35
C GLN A 1008 59.83 -12.23 5.10
N GLU A 1009 60.62 -11.37 4.46
CA GLU A 1009 61.07 -10.10 5.04
C GLU A 1009 59.90 -9.13 5.34
N ARG A 1010 58.80 -9.26 4.59
CA ARG A 1010 57.51 -8.62 4.84
C ARG A 1010 56.38 -9.63 4.54
N PRO A 1011 55.89 -10.39 5.52
CA PRO A 1011 54.82 -11.36 5.30
C PRO A 1011 53.47 -10.64 5.08
N ASP A 1012 52.63 -11.21 4.23
CA ASP A 1012 51.22 -10.81 4.15
C ASP A 1012 50.49 -11.30 5.42
N LEU A 1013 50.14 -10.36 6.29
CA LEU A 1013 49.50 -10.63 7.58
C LEU A 1013 48.05 -11.08 7.42
N VAL A 1014 47.33 -10.63 6.38
CA VAL A 1014 45.93 -11.01 6.15
C VAL A 1014 45.85 -12.45 5.66
N VAL A 1015 46.69 -12.81 4.69
CA VAL A 1015 46.82 -14.20 4.21
C VAL A 1015 47.30 -15.12 5.34
N ALA A 1016 48.28 -14.69 6.14
CA ALA A 1016 48.74 -15.47 7.29
C ALA A 1016 47.65 -15.67 8.36
N ALA A 1017 46.87 -14.64 8.70
CA ALA A 1017 45.80 -14.75 9.69
C ALA A 1017 44.65 -15.66 9.20
N ASN A 1018 44.28 -15.57 7.93
CA ASN A 1018 43.29 -16.46 7.32
C ASN A 1018 43.77 -17.92 7.25
N GLN A 1019 45.04 -18.15 6.91
CA GLN A 1019 45.64 -19.49 6.90
C GLN A 1019 45.76 -20.09 8.31
N VAL A 1020 46.06 -19.26 9.32
CA VAL A 1020 46.04 -19.64 10.74
C VAL A 1020 44.63 -20.02 11.20
N GLU A 1021 43.61 -19.21 10.90
CA GLU A 1021 42.23 -19.52 11.31
C GLU A 1021 41.73 -20.79 10.62
N ALA A 1022 41.99 -20.99 9.32
CA ALA A 1022 41.62 -22.21 8.61
C ALA A 1022 42.29 -23.47 9.19
N LEU A 1023 43.61 -23.43 9.44
CA LEU A 1023 44.35 -24.52 10.09
C LEU A 1023 43.78 -24.82 11.48
N LYS A 1024 43.56 -23.77 12.28
CA LYS A 1024 42.99 -23.86 13.62
C LYS A 1024 41.59 -24.48 13.60
N THR A 1025 40.70 -24.08 12.69
CA THR A 1025 39.36 -24.67 12.56
C THR A 1025 39.41 -26.18 12.28
N ILE A 1026 40.29 -26.64 11.38
CA ILE A 1026 40.43 -28.08 11.09
C ILE A 1026 41.03 -28.85 12.28
N LEU A 1027 41.94 -28.24 13.03
CA LEU A 1027 42.64 -28.85 14.17
C LEU A 1027 41.86 -28.79 15.50
N GLU A 1028 40.89 -27.89 15.64
CA GLU A 1028 40.00 -27.81 16.80
C GLU A 1028 38.77 -28.73 16.66
N ASP A 1029 38.42 -29.14 15.44
CA ASP A 1029 37.36 -30.13 15.20
C ASP A 1029 37.82 -31.57 15.52
N ALA A 1030 37.24 -32.13 16.59
CA ALA A 1030 37.52 -33.47 17.06
C ALA A 1030 37.19 -34.57 16.04
N HIS A 1031 36.28 -34.34 15.08
CA HIS A 1031 35.95 -35.33 14.05
C HIS A 1031 37.11 -35.58 13.08
N ASN A 1032 38.12 -34.72 13.04
CA ASN A 1032 39.31 -34.89 12.21
C ASN A 1032 40.36 -35.84 12.82
N TYR A 1033 40.07 -36.44 13.98
CA TYR A 1033 40.97 -37.33 14.72
C TYR A 1033 40.45 -38.77 14.84
N GLU A 1034 41.36 -39.71 15.02
CA GLU A 1034 41.09 -41.12 15.30
C GLU A 1034 40.74 -41.32 16.79
N PRO A 1035 39.74 -42.16 17.13
CA PRO A 1035 39.29 -42.37 18.50
C PRO A 1035 40.32 -43.06 19.39
N LEU A 1036 40.23 -42.84 20.71
CA LEU A 1036 41.09 -43.50 21.70
C LEU A 1036 40.59 -44.91 22.02
N THR A 1037 41.53 -45.83 22.24
CA THR A 1037 41.26 -47.15 22.83
C THR A 1037 42.24 -47.38 23.98
N GLN A 1038 41.77 -47.92 25.11
CA GLN A 1038 42.59 -48.14 26.31
C GLN A 1038 42.12 -49.37 27.08
N THR A 1039 43.06 -50.21 27.50
CA THR A 1039 42.87 -51.25 28.51
C THR A 1039 43.32 -50.75 29.89
N ARG A 1040 42.68 -51.23 30.96
CA ARG A 1040 43.02 -50.92 32.37
C ARG A 1040 43.17 -52.21 33.19
N PRO A 1041 43.94 -52.16 34.28
CA PRO A 1041 43.40 -52.67 35.54
C PRO A 1041 43.61 -51.74 36.75
N ASP A 1042 42.70 -51.88 37.71
CA ASP A 1042 42.76 -51.65 39.16
C ASP A 1042 43.09 -50.26 39.76
N GLU A 1043 42.21 -49.83 40.68
CA GLU A 1043 42.21 -48.63 41.54
C GLU A 1043 42.29 -47.24 40.84
N GLY A 1044 41.36 -46.29 41.06
CA GLY A 1044 40.09 -46.38 41.78
C GLY A 1044 39.42 -45.02 42.05
N VAL A 1045 38.51 -44.58 41.16
CA VAL A 1045 37.49 -43.50 41.37
C VAL A 1045 38.05 -42.07 41.55
N ARG A 1046 37.61 -41.03 40.81
CA ARG A 1046 36.68 -40.89 39.66
C ARG A 1046 37.05 -39.58 38.93
N ASP A 1047 37.24 -39.63 37.61
CA ASP A 1047 37.34 -38.43 36.77
C ASP A 1047 35.95 -38.00 36.29
N LEU A 1048 35.72 -36.68 36.19
CA LEU A 1048 34.50 -36.10 35.61
C LEU A 1048 34.62 -36.03 34.08
N ILE A 1049 34.22 -37.10 33.39
CA ILE A 1049 33.98 -37.06 31.95
C ILE A 1049 32.63 -36.38 31.72
N LEU A 1050 32.64 -35.23 31.05
CA LEU A 1050 31.44 -34.60 30.52
C LEU A 1050 31.16 -35.21 29.14
N GLU A 1051 30.25 -36.18 29.06
CA GLU A 1051 29.77 -36.67 27.78
C GLU A 1051 29.00 -35.55 27.06
N LYS A 1052 29.32 -35.33 25.78
CA LYS A 1052 28.45 -34.56 24.90
C LYS A 1052 27.43 -35.51 24.29
N PRO A 1053 26.15 -35.12 24.21
CA PRO A 1053 25.14 -35.94 23.57
C PRO A 1053 25.34 -36.06 22.06
N GLU A 1054 24.83 -37.15 21.50
CA GLU A 1054 24.67 -37.33 20.05
C GLU A 1054 23.19 -37.10 19.68
N LEU A 1055 22.92 -36.34 18.62
CA LEU A 1055 21.57 -36.02 18.17
C LEU A 1055 21.21 -36.88 16.95
N LEU A 1056 20.19 -37.72 17.09
CA LEU A 1056 19.61 -38.54 16.03
C LEU A 1056 18.27 -37.96 15.57
N ILE A 1057 17.93 -38.13 14.29
CA ILE A 1057 16.59 -37.82 13.77
C ILE A 1057 15.87 -39.14 13.48
N GLU A 1058 14.76 -39.39 14.18
CA GLU A 1058 13.92 -40.57 13.99
C GLU A 1058 12.55 -40.15 13.44
N ALA A 1059 12.03 -40.89 12.46
CA ALA A 1059 10.72 -40.63 11.88
C ALA A 1059 9.65 -41.52 12.54
N GLU A 1060 8.64 -40.88 13.13
CA GLU A 1060 7.47 -41.51 13.73
C GLU A 1060 6.25 -41.27 12.82
N GLU A 1061 5.50 -42.34 12.52
CA GLU A 1061 4.24 -42.23 11.79
C GLU A 1061 3.12 -41.81 12.76
N ILE A 1062 2.41 -40.72 12.44
CA ILE A 1062 1.27 -40.22 13.21
C ILE A 1062 0.01 -40.92 12.69
N PRO A 1063 -0.60 -41.86 13.45
CA PRO A 1063 -1.85 -42.49 13.01
C PRO A 1063 -2.97 -41.45 12.95
N PHE A 1064 -3.84 -41.58 11.95
CA PHE A 1064 -5.06 -40.78 11.86
C PHE A 1064 -6.18 -41.39 12.70
N GLU A 1065 -7.09 -40.57 13.23
CA GLU A 1065 -8.27 -41.06 13.93
C GLU A 1065 -9.44 -41.31 12.96
N SER A 1066 -10.37 -42.19 13.35
CA SER A 1066 -11.54 -42.56 12.54
C SER A 1066 -12.81 -41.99 13.15
N GLN A 1067 -13.16 -40.77 12.74
CA GLN A 1067 -14.36 -40.07 13.18
C GLN A 1067 -15.61 -40.62 12.48
N THR A 1068 -16.70 -40.78 13.23
CA THR A 1068 -17.99 -41.28 12.72
C THR A 1068 -19.07 -40.22 12.88
N ARG A 1069 -19.69 -39.79 11.79
CA ARG A 1069 -20.72 -38.73 11.75
C ARG A 1069 -22.09 -39.30 11.41
N GLU A 1070 -23.09 -39.00 12.22
CA GLU A 1070 -24.48 -39.37 11.90
C GLU A 1070 -25.03 -38.50 10.76
N ASN A 1071 -25.58 -39.13 9.73
CA ASN A 1071 -26.24 -38.47 8.60
C ASN A 1071 -27.68 -38.99 8.50
N LYS A 1072 -28.68 -38.10 8.60
CA LYS A 1072 -30.10 -38.46 8.57
C LYS A 1072 -30.63 -38.81 7.18
N ASP A 1073 -29.91 -38.39 6.13
CA ASP A 1073 -30.29 -38.61 4.73
C ASP A 1073 -29.76 -39.93 4.17
N LEU A 1074 -28.83 -40.60 4.87
CA LEU A 1074 -28.52 -42.02 4.66
C LEU A 1074 -29.48 -42.91 5.46
N ALA A 1075 -29.93 -44.01 4.84
CA ALA A 1075 -30.82 -44.97 5.47
C ALA A 1075 -30.16 -45.67 6.67
N LYS A 1076 -30.92 -45.92 7.73
CA LYS A 1076 -30.39 -46.49 8.98
C LYS A 1076 -29.71 -47.85 8.78
N GLY A 1077 -28.37 -47.85 8.81
CA GLY A 1077 -27.52 -49.02 8.60
C GLY A 1077 -26.55 -48.92 7.41
N GLU A 1078 -26.71 -47.94 6.53
CA GLU A 1078 -25.72 -47.63 5.49
C GLU A 1078 -24.57 -46.76 6.03
N SER A 1079 -23.41 -46.79 5.37
CA SER A 1079 -22.28 -45.93 5.72
C SER A 1079 -21.42 -45.59 4.50
N ARG A 1080 -20.85 -44.38 4.44
CA ARG A 1080 -19.86 -43.99 3.42
C ARG A 1080 -18.67 -43.28 4.05
N ILE A 1081 -17.47 -43.52 3.53
CA ILE A 1081 -16.30 -42.71 3.88
C ILE A 1081 -16.42 -41.37 3.15
N LEU A 1082 -16.48 -40.28 3.90
CA LEU A 1082 -16.57 -38.90 3.40
C LEU A 1082 -15.17 -38.31 3.15
N GLN A 1083 -14.23 -38.62 4.04
CA GLN A 1083 -12.81 -38.30 3.92
C GLN A 1083 -12.01 -39.56 4.24
N ALA A 1084 -11.15 -40.01 3.34
CA ALA A 1084 -10.24 -41.13 3.60
C ALA A 1084 -9.05 -40.65 4.44
N GLY A 1085 -8.71 -41.38 5.49
CA GLY A 1085 -7.64 -40.99 6.40
C GLY A 1085 -6.25 -41.19 5.80
N LYS A 1086 -5.28 -40.38 6.24
CA LYS A 1086 -3.87 -40.47 5.85
C LYS A 1086 -2.98 -40.34 7.08
N VAL A 1087 -2.03 -41.24 7.18
CA VAL A 1087 -1.02 -41.28 8.25
C VAL A 1087 -0.08 -40.09 8.07
N GLY A 1088 0.09 -39.29 9.13
CA GLY A 1088 1.04 -38.18 9.19
C GLY A 1088 2.46 -38.65 9.52
N ARG A 1089 3.41 -37.73 9.59
CA ARG A 1089 4.82 -38.00 9.85
C ARG A 1089 5.42 -36.94 10.75
N ARG A 1090 5.94 -37.36 11.90
CA ARG A 1090 6.69 -36.54 12.87
C ARG A 1090 8.16 -36.89 12.79
N LEU A 1091 9.03 -35.88 12.76
CA LEU A 1091 10.47 -36.05 12.88
C LEU A 1091 10.89 -35.66 14.29
N LYS A 1092 11.44 -36.63 15.03
CA LYS A 1092 11.88 -36.50 16.42
C LYS A 1092 13.39 -36.34 16.49
N LEU A 1093 13.84 -35.31 17.18
CA LEU A 1093 15.23 -35.06 17.49
C LEU A 1093 15.56 -35.70 18.85
N ILE A 1094 16.25 -36.84 18.81
CA ILE A 1094 16.59 -37.67 19.97
C ILE A 1094 18.03 -37.38 20.41
N GLU A 1095 18.18 -36.81 21.61
CA GLU A 1095 19.44 -36.65 22.33
C GLU A 1095 19.82 -37.95 23.05
N VAL A 1096 20.88 -38.60 22.58
CA VAL A 1096 21.42 -39.85 23.12
C VAL A 1096 22.61 -39.56 24.04
N ARG A 1097 22.56 -40.12 25.27
CA ARG A 1097 23.60 -40.03 26.32
C ARG A 1097 23.89 -41.42 26.91
N GLN A 1098 25.08 -41.67 27.47
CA GLN A 1098 25.49 -43.01 27.97
C GLN A 1098 25.71 -43.04 29.49
N GLU A 1099 24.66 -42.79 30.29
CA GLU A 1099 24.77 -42.88 31.75
C GLU A 1099 24.99 -44.33 32.23
N GLU A 1100 26.06 -44.53 33.01
CA GLU A 1100 26.49 -45.82 33.60
C GLU A 1100 26.60 -46.99 32.59
N GLY A 1101 26.81 -46.70 31.29
CA GLY A 1101 26.89 -47.71 30.23
C GLY A 1101 25.54 -48.23 29.76
N LYS A 1102 24.47 -47.43 29.93
CA LYS A 1102 23.19 -47.61 29.25
C LYS A 1102 22.88 -46.40 28.39
N GLU A 1103 22.36 -46.67 27.21
CA GLU A 1103 21.85 -45.65 26.30
C GLU A 1103 20.57 -45.02 26.87
N ILE A 1104 20.63 -43.74 27.24
CA ILE A 1104 19.49 -42.91 27.60
C ILE A 1104 19.16 -42.01 26.42
N ARG A 1105 18.04 -42.31 25.78
CA ARG A 1105 17.51 -41.59 24.61
C ARG A 1105 16.46 -40.58 25.10
N THR A 1106 16.67 -39.31 24.80
CA THR A 1106 15.82 -38.20 25.29
C THR A 1106 15.26 -37.45 24.08
N GLU A 1107 13.94 -37.39 23.92
CA GLU A 1107 13.32 -36.55 22.90
C GLU A 1107 13.50 -35.07 23.32
N VAL A 1108 14.21 -34.27 22.50
CA VAL A 1108 14.53 -32.86 22.79
C VAL A 1108 13.67 -31.89 22.00
N ASP A 1109 13.35 -32.25 20.76
CA ASP A 1109 12.43 -31.51 19.90
C ASP A 1109 11.72 -32.49 18.97
N ALA A 1110 10.52 -32.14 18.49
CA ALA A 1110 9.79 -32.95 17.54
C ALA A 1110 8.81 -32.10 16.72
N PHE A 1111 9.07 -32.00 15.40
CA PHE A 1111 8.22 -31.25 14.47
C PHE A 1111 7.45 -32.20 13.55
N VAL A 1112 6.24 -31.77 13.17
CA VAL A 1112 5.40 -32.52 12.23
C VAL A 1112 5.77 -32.10 10.81
N GLU A 1113 6.25 -33.06 10.02
CA GLU A 1113 6.61 -32.88 8.60
C GLU A 1113 5.36 -32.98 7.71
N VAL A 1114 4.41 -33.84 8.09
CA VAL A 1114 3.08 -33.99 7.46
C VAL A 1114 2.05 -34.27 8.55
N GLU A 1115 1.02 -33.44 8.70
CA GLU A 1115 -0.05 -33.71 9.68
C GLU A 1115 -0.89 -34.93 9.30
N ALA A 1116 -1.42 -35.63 10.31
CA ALA A 1116 -2.35 -36.74 10.08
C ALA A 1116 -3.71 -36.20 9.63
N GLN A 1117 -4.31 -36.83 8.62
CA GLN A 1117 -5.65 -36.49 8.13
C GLN A 1117 -6.64 -37.55 8.58
N ASP A 1118 -7.59 -37.19 9.46
CA ASP A 1118 -8.59 -38.12 9.98
C ASP A 1118 -9.50 -38.74 8.91
N GLN A 1119 -9.88 -40.00 9.11
CA GLN A 1119 -10.92 -40.64 8.31
C GLN A 1119 -12.28 -40.23 8.85
N ILE A 1120 -13.07 -39.51 8.06
CA ILE A 1120 -14.46 -39.16 8.40
C ILE A 1120 -15.38 -40.14 7.68
N THR A 1121 -16.15 -40.91 8.44
CA THR A 1121 -17.14 -41.88 7.93
C THR A 1121 -18.53 -41.45 8.34
N GLU A 1122 -19.45 -41.27 7.39
CA GLU A 1122 -20.86 -41.07 7.69
C GLU A 1122 -21.59 -42.40 7.89
N VAL A 1123 -22.51 -42.42 8.86
CA VAL A 1123 -23.44 -43.52 9.12
C VAL A 1123 -24.87 -43.03 9.06
N GLY A 1124 -25.72 -43.78 8.38
CA GLY A 1124 -27.13 -43.47 8.23
C GLY A 1124 -27.89 -43.56 9.54
N THR A 1125 -28.61 -42.50 9.89
CA THR A 1125 -29.58 -42.47 11.00
C THR A 1125 -31.00 -42.20 10.54
N GLY A 1126 -31.24 -42.12 9.22
CA GLY A 1126 -32.55 -42.01 8.62
C GLY A 1126 -33.46 -43.20 8.97
N VAL A 1127 -34.33 -42.99 9.95
CA VAL A 1127 -35.50 -43.84 10.21
C VAL A 1127 -36.59 -43.42 9.24
N VAL A 1128 -37.13 -44.37 8.47
CA VAL A 1128 -38.26 -44.09 7.57
C VAL A 1128 -39.50 -43.84 8.42
N GLU A 1129 -39.95 -42.59 8.50
CA GLU A 1129 -41.28 -42.26 9.01
C GLU A 1129 -42.33 -42.63 7.96
N GLU A 1130 -43.10 -43.68 8.21
CA GLU A 1130 -44.32 -43.96 7.45
C GLU A 1130 -45.35 -42.86 7.72
N ASN A 1131 -45.86 -42.23 6.65
CA ASN A 1131 -46.85 -41.16 6.79
C ASN A 1131 -48.14 -41.66 7.47
N PRO A 1132 -48.75 -40.88 8.38
CA PRO A 1132 -49.87 -41.33 9.19
C PRO A 1132 -51.16 -41.48 8.37
N ILE A 1133 -51.71 -42.70 8.33
CA ILE A 1133 -53.06 -42.97 7.82
C ILE A 1133 -54.05 -42.81 8.98
N ILE A 1134 -54.86 -41.75 8.94
CA ILE A 1134 -56.00 -41.54 9.84
C ILE A 1134 -57.19 -42.40 9.37
N PRO A 1135 -57.98 -43.03 10.26
CA PRO A 1135 -58.49 -44.37 10.01
C PRO A 1135 -60.01 -44.50 9.86
N ASP A 1136 -60.48 -45.70 9.52
CA ASP A 1136 -61.71 -46.27 10.11
C ASP A 1136 -61.70 -47.83 10.10
N VAL A 1137 -61.61 -48.44 11.31
CA VAL A 1137 -62.44 -49.53 11.89
C VAL A 1137 -62.83 -50.78 11.02
N PRO A 1138 -62.83 -52.07 11.48
CA PRO A 1138 -62.81 -52.63 12.88
C PRO A 1138 -61.95 -53.92 13.20
N LEU A 1139 -61.97 -54.35 14.48
CA LEU A 1139 -61.88 -55.75 15.01
C LEU A 1139 -60.46 -56.43 15.14
N PRO A 1140 -60.23 -57.48 16.02
CA PRO A 1140 -59.38 -57.25 17.21
C PRO A 1140 -58.35 -58.35 17.64
N THR A 1141 -57.73 -58.11 18.83
CA THR A 1141 -57.23 -59.01 19.91
C THR A 1141 -55.75 -59.49 20.02
N SER A 1142 -55.18 -59.24 21.23
CA SER A 1142 -54.26 -60.09 22.05
C SER A 1142 -52.70 -59.89 21.97
N PRO A 1143 -51.91 -60.19 23.05
CA PRO A 1143 -50.86 -59.25 23.51
C PRO A 1143 -49.45 -59.83 23.94
N SER A 1144 -48.62 -58.90 24.48
CA SER A 1144 -47.63 -58.97 25.61
C SER A 1144 -46.14 -59.41 25.47
N GLU A 1145 -45.27 -58.53 26.02
CA GLU A 1145 -44.12 -58.75 26.96
C GLU A 1145 -42.61 -58.92 26.57
N ASP A 1146 -41.82 -57.97 27.11
CA ASP A 1146 -40.49 -58.03 27.80
C ASP A 1146 -39.12 -58.31 27.09
N SER A 1147 -38.02 -58.45 27.87
CA SER A 1147 -36.71 -57.78 27.61
C SER A 1147 -35.38 -58.51 27.99
N GLN A 1148 -34.24 -57.76 27.89
CA GLN A 1148 -32.85 -57.96 28.42
C GLN A 1148 -31.72 -58.70 27.64
N GLU A 1149 -30.73 -57.90 27.19
CA GLU A 1149 -29.28 -57.86 27.56
C GLU A 1149 -28.24 -59.01 27.34
N THR A 1150 -26.99 -58.60 27.09
CA THR A 1150 -25.64 -59.25 27.32
C THR A 1150 -24.76 -59.69 26.11
N LYS A 1151 -23.50 -60.08 26.40
CA LYS A 1151 -22.21 -60.05 25.61
C LYS A 1151 -21.54 -61.47 25.67
N PRO A 1152 -20.28 -61.79 25.20
CA PRO A 1152 -19.29 -61.16 24.27
C PRO A 1152 -18.43 -62.14 23.35
N LEU A 1153 -17.43 -61.59 22.61
CA LEU A 1153 -16.06 -62.13 22.23
C LEU A 1153 -15.80 -63.26 21.16
N LEU A 1154 -15.16 -62.87 20.00
CA LEU A 1154 -13.91 -63.37 19.32
C LEU A 1154 -13.63 -64.88 18.99
N PRO A 1155 -12.62 -65.31 18.12
CA PRO A 1155 -11.70 -64.61 17.15
C PRO A 1155 -11.36 -65.34 15.77
N LEU A 1156 -10.49 -64.70 14.93
CA LEU A 1156 -9.46 -65.23 13.96
C LEU A 1156 -9.76 -65.77 12.51
N GLU A 1157 -8.87 -65.34 11.56
CA GLU A 1157 -8.31 -65.83 10.24
C GLU A 1157 -9.01 -66.92 9.35
N ASP A 1158 -8.76 -67.10 8.02
CA ASP A 1158 -7.60 -66.83 7.13
C ASP A 1158 -7.92 -66.70 5.58
N LYS A 1159 -6.97 -66.16 4.78
CA LYS A 1159 -6.66 -66.17 3.30
C LYS A 1159 -7.68 -66.36 2.12
N LYS A 1160 -7.44 -65.51 1.07
CA LYS A 1160 -7.38 -65.65 -0.44
C LYS A 1160 -7.93 -66.91 -1.18
N GLU A 1161 -8.26 -66.92 -2.49
CA GLU A 1161 -7.63 -66.23 -3.66
C GLU A 1161 -8.57 -65.97 -4.91
N SER A 1162 -8.00 -65.76 -6.11
CA SER A 1162 -8.53 -65.20 -7.39
C SER A 1162 -9.36 -66.18 -8.28
N GLY A 1163 -9.99 -65.83 -9.43
CA GLY A 1163 -10.16 -64.58 -10.22
C GLY A 1163 -10.47 -64.87 -11.73
N ILE A 1164 -10.32 -63.89 -12.65
CA ILE A 1164 -10.15 -64.06 -14.15
C ILE A 1164 -11.44 -64.48 -14.94
N SER A 1165 -11.79 -64.07 -16.20
CA SER A 1165 -11.36 -63.02 -17.16
C SER A 1165 -12.48 -62.66 -18.19
N ARG A 1166 -12.24 -61.68 -19.09
CA ARG A 1166 -13.09 -61.32 -20.26
C ARG A 1166 -12.69 -62.06 -21.57
N MET A 1167 -13.63 -62.37 -22.48
CA MET A 1167 -13.39 -62.33 -23.95
C MET A 1167 -14.64 -62.46 -24.86
N LEU A 1168 -14.45 -62.08 -26.15
CA LEU A 1168 -15.09 -62.54 -27.41
C LEU A 1168 -16.33 -61.88 -28.04
N THR A 1169 -16.37 -62.07 -29.38
CA THR A 1169 -17.26 -61.53 -30.43
C THR A 1169 -17.74 -62.68 -31.38
N PRO A 1170 -18.66 -62.47 -32.35
CA PRO A 1170 -19.33 -63.58 -33.06
C PRO A 1170 -18.85 -63.92 -34.50
N THR A 1171 -19.07 -65.20 -34.90
CA THR A 1171 -19.07 -65.81 -36.28
C THR A 1171 -17.73 -65.89 -37.07
N ALA A 1172 -17.42 -66.92 -37.89
CA ALA A 1172 -18.15 -68.14 -38.34
C ALA A 1172 -17.21 -69.38 -38.58
N LEU A 1173 -17.65 -70.38 -39.36
CA LEU A 1173 -17.17 -71.79 -39.39
C LEU A 1173 -16.05 -72.18 -40.39
N ASN A 1174 -15.35 -73.27 -40.04
CA ASN A 1174 -14.82 -74.36 -40.89
C ASN A 1174 -13.40 -74.30 -41.52
N ALA A 1175 -12.82 -75.52 -41.65
CA ALA A 1175 -11.79 -76.00 -42.58
C ALA A 1175 -10.28 -75.60 -42.44
N THR A 1176 -9.47 -76.62 -42.19
CA THR A 1176 -8.09 -76.85 -42.71
C THR A 1176 -8.03 -76.73 -44.25
N PRO A 1177 -6.84 -76.55 -44.92
CA PRO A 1177 -5.50 -76.96 -44.45
C PRO A 1177 -4.28 -76.05 -44.78
N LEU A 1178 -3.16 -76.31 -44.07
CA LEU A 1178 -1.74 -76.05 -44.45
C LEU A 1178 -1.29 -74.57 -44.64
N SER A 1179 -0.04 -74.13 -44.39
CA SER A 1179 1.14 -74.53 -43.59
C SER A 1179 2.36 -73.72 -44.12
N PRO A 1180 3.55 -73.71 -43.47
CA PRO A 1180 3.95 -73.96 -42.07
C PRO A 1180 4.66 -72.67 -41.50
N VAL A 1181 5.46 -72.57 -40.43
CA VAL A 1181 6.30 -73.44 -39.55
C VAL A 1181 6.26 -72.78 -38.13
N SER A 1182 5.75 -73.42 -37.06
CA SER A 1182 6.43 -74.30 -36.06
C SER A 1182 7.42 -73.56 -35.10
N THR A 1183 7.61 -73.89 -33.80
CA THR A 1183 7.00 -74.89 -32.88
C THR A 1183 7.37 -74.66 -31.39
N SER A 1184 6.53 -75.18 -30.47
CA SER A 1184 6.85 -75.87 -29.18
C SER A 1184 7.63 -75.23 -28.00
N GLU A 1185 7.09 -75.49 -26.79
CA GLU A 1185 7.77 -75.92 -25.54
C GLU A 1185 8.51 -74.94 -24.58
N ALA A 1186 7.82 -74.69 -23.45
CA ALA A 1186 8.24 -75.02 -22.07
C ALA A 1186 9.24 -74.17 -21.25
N VAL A 1187 9.36 -74.57 -19.98
CA VAL A 1187 10.40 -74.31 -18.94
C VAL A 1187 10.26 -73.06 -18.04
N ASN A 1188 10.67 -73.30 -16.79
CA ASN A 1188 11.25 -72.43 -15.74
C ASN A 1188 12.49 -71.63 -16.27
N PRO A 1189 13.29 -70.87 -15.45
CA PRO A 1189 13.13 -70.41 -14.06
C PRO A 1189 13.56 -68.91 -13.91
N ASP A 1190 14.12 -68.57 -12.75
CA ASP A 1190 15.04 -67.46 -12.43
C ASP A 1190 16.27 -67.27 -13.36
N ALA A 1191 17.11 -66.31 -12.94
CA ALA A 1191 18.56 -66.18 -13.19
C ALA A 1191 18.98 -65.54 -14.54
N VAL A 1192 19.71 -64.41 -14.59
CA VAL A 1192 21.03 -64.03 -13.99
C VAL A 1192 22.22 -64.51 -14.84
N GLN A 1193 23.31 -63.74 -14.78
CA GLN A 1193 24.60 -63.82 -15.51
C GLN A 1193 24.59 -63.06 -16.86
N SER A 1194 25.38 -62.00 -17.12
CA SER A 1194 26.69 -61.46 -16.69
C SER A 1194 27.83 -61.77 -17.67
N LYS A 1195 28.72 -60.78 -17.85
CA LYS A 1195 29.82 -60.72 -18.84
C LYS A 1195 29.28 -60.44 -20.27
N GLU A 1196 30.01 -59.76 -21.16
CA GLU A 1196 31.45 -59.48 -21.13
C GLU A 1196 31.84 -58.06 -21.59
N LYS A 1197 33.09 -57.71 -21.25
CA LYS A 1197 33.78 -56.42 -21.33
C LYS A 1197 34.03 -55.85 -22.74
N LEU A 1198 34.00 -54.50 -22.82
CA LEU A 1198 34.99 -53.62 -23.51
C LEU A 1198 35.07 -53.68 -25.07
N PRO A 1199 35.71 -52.70 -25.76
CA PRO A 1199 36.62 -51.63 -25.30
C PRO A 1199 36.10 -50.18 -25.56
N GLN A 1200 36.58 -49.15 -24.83
CA GLN A 1200 37.60 -48.12 -25.20
C GLN A 1200 37.31 -47.32 -26.51
N THR A 1201 37.58 -46.01 -26.65
CA THR A 1201 38.19 -44.99 -25.74
C THR A 1201 37.94 -43.57 -26.25
N GLY A 1202 37.98 -42.58 -25.34
CA GLY A 1202 38.55 -41.25 -25.57
C GLY A 1202 37.59 -40.11 -25.96
N SER A 1203 37.94 -38.81 -25.85
CA SER A 1203 38.74 -38.03 -24.87
C SER A 1203 39.23 -36.71 -25.50
N GLU A 1204 39.29 -35.65 -24.70
CA GLU A 1204 40.12 -34.42 -24.85
C GLU A 1204 39.71 -33.27 -25.81
N LYS A 1205 39.69 -32.06 -25.21
CA LYS A 1205 40.10 -30.73 -25.74
C LYS A 1205 39.24 -30.11 -26.87
N ALA A 1206 38.89 -28.81 -26.86
CA ALA A 1206 39.68 -27.57 -26.69
C ALA A 1206 40.67 -27.33 -27.86
N SER A 1207 40.87 -26.13 -28.42
CA SER A 1207 40.65 -24.76 -27.90
C SER A 1207 40.51 -23.70 -29.02
N PHE A 1208 39.99 -22.51 -28.68
CA PHE A 1208 40.43 -21.13 -29.09
C PHE A 1208 40.61 -20.70 -30.57
N LEU A 1209 40.34 -19.39 -30.81
CA LEU A 1209 40.71 -18.53 -31.97
C LEU A 1209 40.01 -18.81 -33.32
N ALA A 1210 39.74 -17.84 -34.23
CA ALA A 1210 39.64 -16.36 -34.14
C ALA A 1210 38.94 -15.79 -35.41
N TRP A 1211 38.67 -14.48 -35.46
CA TRP A 1211 38.19 -13.71 -36.64
C TRP A 1211 39.20 -13.78 -37.84
N ILE A 1212 38.94 -13.37 -39.10
CA ILE A 1212 38.31 -12.15 -39.67
C ILE A 1212 37.86 -12.42 -41.14
N GLY A 1213 36.85 -11.71 -41.68
CA GLY A 1213 36.99 -11.13 -43.04
C GLY A 1213 36.01 -11.47 -44.20
N LEU A 1214 34.81 -10.88 -44.17
CA LEU A 1214 34.06 -10.27 -45.29
C LEU A 1214 34.76 -10.05 -46.67
N LEU A 1215 34.09 -10.37 -47.81
CA LEU A 1215 33.49 -9.41 -48.80
C LEU A 1215 33.16 -9.97 -50.21
N GLY A 1216 32.13 -9.38 -50.86
CA GLY A 1216 31.93 -9.36 -52.33
C GLY A 1216 30.46 -9.21 -52.79
N LEU A 1217 30.11 -8.55 -53.92
CA LEU A 1217 30.92 -7.71 -54.83
C LEU A 1217 30.04 -6.90 -55.85
N GLY A 1218 30.51 -5.72 -56.28
CA GLY A 1218 30.06 -4.97 -57.48
C GLY A 1218 29.67 -3.50 -57.20
N PHE A 1219 29.98 -2.48 -58.02
CA PHE A 1219 30.65 -2.35 -59.33
C PHE A 1219 30.86 -0.83 -59.63
N LEU A 1220 31.69 -0.29 -60.57
CA LEU A 1220 32.63 -0.81 -61.58
C LEU A 1220 33.67 0.29 -61.98
N GLY A 1221 34.98 -0.04 -61.96
CA GLY A 1221 36.08 0.73 -62.61
C GLY A 1221 36.72 1.85 -61.77
N GLY A 1222 38.05 2.02 -61.71
CA GLY A 1222 39.19 1.30 -62.30
C GLY A 1222 40.53 1.89 -61.77
N ARG A 1223 41.74 1.61 -62.28
CA ARG A 1223 42.24 0.81 -63.43
C ARG A 1223 43.74 0.47 -63.22
N VAL A 1224 44.15 -0.78 -63.48
CA VAL A 1224 45.38 -1.19 -64.27
C VAL A 1224 46.77 -0.66 -63.81
N LYS A 1225 47.83 -1.45 -63.49
CA LYS A 1225 48.21 -2.85 -63.88
C LYS A 1225 49.36 -3.46 -63.02
N TYR A 1226 49.47 -4.81 -63.00
CA TYR A 1226 50.65 -5.66 -62.66
C TYR A 1226 51.21 -5.66 -61.21
N ALA A 1227 51.87 -6.73 -60.68
CA ALA A 1227 51.86 -8.18 -60.98
C ALA A 1227 52.66 -9.03 -59.95
N ARG A 1228 52.22 -10.29 -59.71
CA ARG A 1228 52.98 -11.43 -59.08
C ARG A 1228 53.37 -11.26 -57.59
N ARG A 1229 53.66 -12.31 -56.79
CA ARG A 1229 53.70 -13.78 -57.00
C ARG A 1229 53.40 -14.56 -55.70
N LYS A 1230 53.06 -15.85 -55.87
CA LYS A 1230 53.09 -16.98 -54.91
C LYS A 1230 54.33 -17.00 -53.98
N SER A 1231 54.30 -17.70 -52.84
CA SER A 1231 53.38 -18.79 -52.43
C SER A 1231 52.72 -18.58 -51.08
#